data_AF-A0A4P6BC39-F1
#
_entry.id   AF-A0A4P6BC39-F1
#
_cell.length_a   1.000
_cell.length_b   1.000
_cell.length_c   1.000
_cell.angle_alpha   90.00
_cell.angle_beta   90.00
_cell.angle_gamma   90.00
#
_symmetry.space_group_name_H-M   'P 1'
#
loop_
_entity.id
_entity.type
_entity.pdbx_description
1 polymer ?
#
loop_
_entity_poly.entity_id
_entity_poly.type
_entity_poly.pdbx_seq_one_letter_code
_entity_poly.pdbx_strand_id
1 'polypeptide(L)'
;MFCSEINRNYEIDKKVQERKTVAGAGRYQRGVSAVIPAYNEAATVGKVIETLKQVASIAEIIVVSDGSEDATASIARRHGARVIELEINGGKGAAMTVGARAAREDILLFLDADLEGLTAAHVEALVAPLLTDSADMTVGIFSRGRSLTDLAQVVAPHLSGQRAIRKELFLAVGAEKSRFEVEVLLTSEARARRWRVQKIPLANMTHIMKEEKRGLYRGVIARMGMYKDILGYILRLTRKKIKTRPVAILFLLLFLVAALNYDILTMRAAAAAARNIPVLDLPDGGNRILVISPHPDDETLGAGGLIAEARDRGDAIKVVIMTNGDGFRRGVEKFNGPLPAGSSDFLQYGRLRQQEALAALGTLGVKADDVIFLGYPDGGLAPIWLGYWGQDRPYTSVYTRQAAVPYKLAFAPGEPYTAPALLNTLVAILKDYRPIDIYVTDTNDSHPDHWATGAFTLAAIGKVRGEDPSFRPYLYTFVIHTGTWQMLPVIERQAKPLLPPGYFLGRGTPWYQLPLSPATLARKKKALAAYRTQELVMPTFLANFERPNEVFSHLPDQQLVQDDSSAGGDGEPAYWPDSARVALDPAGDQLTRKLENGGDLKAAYLLQAGKTTYVRLDTWGRPGFPVTYTASIYLLPGEPEGQVRRFLLQVDPGERQVRWLARPTGYNPGAVRVIYREHSVEIALPGLVSPGEHYLMFAAATSIGKIPLDRIPWRLLRVGGGGL
;
A
#
# COMPACT_ATOMS: atom_id res chain seq x y z
N MET A 1 -46.33 -7.82 34.66
CA MET A 1 -46.30 -7.01 33.43
C MET A 1 -45.01 -7.20 32.63
N PHE A 2 -44.38 -8.39 32.72
CA PHE A 2 -43.10 -8.72 32.07
C PHE A 2 -43.13 -10.12 31.40
N CYS A 3 -44.33 -10.66 31.14
CA CYS A 3 -44.51 -12.00 30.54
C CYS A 3 -45.39 -12.02 29.28
N SER A 4 -45.81 -10.88 28.72
CA SER A 4 -46.70 -10.85 27.55
C SER A 4 -46.05 -10.35 26.24
N GLU A 5 -44.85 -9.77 26.27
CA GLU A 5 -44.16 -9.30 25.05
C GLU A 5 -43.16 -10.31 24.47
N ILE A 6 -42.67 -11.27 25.27
CA ILE A 6 -41.76 -12.32 24.79
C ILE A 6 -42.51 -13.36 23.92
N ASN A 7 -43.80 -13.61 24.19
CA ASN A 7 -44.60 -14.56 23.41
C ASN A 7 -45.07 -14.01 22.05
N ARG A 8 -45.11 -12.69 21.85
CA ARG A 8 -45.49 -12.10 20.54
C ARG A 8 -44.36 -12.15 19.52
N ASN A 9 -43.10 -12.04 19.97
CA ASN A 9 -41.95 -12.16 19.08
C ASN A 9 -41.65 -13.64 18.72
N TYR A 10 -41.95 -14.59 19.61
CA TYR A 10 -41.83 -16.03 19.29
C TYR A 10 -42.87 -16.54 18.30
N GLU A 11 -44.10 -15.99 18.28
CA GLU A 11 -45.11 -16.34 17.28
C GLU A 11 -44.92 -15.63 15.93
N ILE A 12 -44.29 -14.45 15.91
CA ILE A 12 -43.91 -13.78 14.66
C ILE A 12 -42.69 -14.48 14.04
N ASP A 13 -41.70 -14.91 14.83
CA ASP A 13 -40.60 -15.73 14.32
C ASP A 13 -41.09 -17.10 13.86
N LYS A 14 -42.03 -17.77 14.56
CA LYS A 14 -42.66 -18.98 14.03
C LYS A 14 -43.49 -18.74 12.78
N LYS A 15 -44.22 -17.63 12.63
CA LYS A 15 -44.94 -17.35 11.36
C LYS A 15 -44.01 -16.92 10.22
N VAL A 16 -42.82 -16.38 10.51
CA VAL A 16 -41.78 -16.09 9.51
C VAL A 16 -40.96 -17.35 9.17
N GLN A 17 -40.77 -18.28 10.11
CA GLN A 17 -40.19 -19.61 9.87
C GLN A 17 -41.19 -20.56 9.19
N GLU A 18 -42.48 -20.56 9.56
CA GLU A 18 -43.52 -21.45 9.04
C GLU A 18 -44.16 -20.94 7.74
N ARG A 19 -44.14 -19.62 7.45
CA ARG A 19 -44.37 -19.12 6.07
C ARG A 19 -43.19 -19.33 5.13
N LYS A 20 -42.04 -19.80 5.63
CA LYS A 20 -40.91 -20.26 4.80
C LYS A 20 -40.90 -21.78 4.55
N THR A 21 -41.86 -22.54 5.09
CA THR A 21 -41.87 -24.01 4.92
C THR A 21 -42.98 -24.57 4.02
N VAL A 22 -43.93 -23.78 3.51
CA VAL A 22 -44.85 -24.26 2.46
C VAL A 22 -45.20 -23.15 1.46
N ALA A 23 -44.21 -22.73 0.67
CA ALA A 23 -44.44 -22.02 -0.59
C ALA A 23 -43.19 -22.15 -1.48
N GLY A 24 -43.17 -23.21 -2.29
CA GLY A 24 -42.29 -23.34 -3.44
C GLY A 24 -40.87 -23.81 -3.13
N ALA A 25 -40.70 -25.12 -3.12
CA ALA A 25 -39.55 -25.73 -3.80
C ALA A 25 -39.61 -25.36 -5.30
N GLY A 26 -39.39 -24.09 -5.60
CA GLY A 26 -38.95 -23.65 -6.91
C GLY A 26 -37.49 -24.01 -6.99
N ARG A 27 -37.20 -25.26 -7.39
CA ARG A 27 -35.96 -25.57 -8.10
C ARG A 27 -35.66 -24.36 -9.00
N TYR A 28 -34.48 -23.76 -8.89
CA TYR A 28 -34.04 -22.83 -9.94
C TYR A 28 -34.34 -23.52 -11.27
N GLN A 29 -35.26 -22.98 -12.08
CA GLN A 29 -35.66 -23.62 -13.34
C GLN A 29 -34.50 -23.67 -14.36
N ARG A 30 -33.35 -23.09 -14.01
CA ARG A 30 -32.11 -23.09 -14.78
C ARG A 30 -31.00 -23.67 -13.90
N GLY A 31 -30.32 -24.70 -14.37
CA GLY A 31 -29.08 -25.17 -13.77
C GLY A 31 -27.90 -24.30 -14.21
N VAL A 32 -26.73 -24.57 -13.64
CA VAL A 32 -25.45 -23.97 -14.06
C VAL A 32 -24.50 -25.07 -14.52
N SER A 33 -23.90 -24.89 -15.69
CA SER A 33 -22.78 -25.72 -16.16
C SER A 33 -21.47 -25.10 -15.70
N ALA A 34 -20.76 -25.75 -14.78
CA ALA A 34 -19.40 -25.35 -14.41
C ALA A 34 -18.41 -25.87 -15.45
N VAL A 35 -17.60 -24.99 -16.03
CA VAL A 35 -16.58 -25.30 -17.03
C VAL A 35 -15.21 -24.95 -16.47
N ILE A 36 -14.36 -25.96 -16.35
CA ILE A 36 -13.01 -25.86 -15.79
C ILE A 36 -11.99 -26.16 -16.90
N PRO A 37 -11.36 -25.14 -17.52
CA PRO A 37 -10.22 -25.35 -18.39
C PRO A 37 -9.00 -25.78 -17.55
N ALA A 38 -8.34 -26.87 -17.91
CA ALA A 38 -7.22 -27.44 -17.16
C ALA A 38 -6.06 -27.84 -18.08
N TYR A 39 -4.83 -27.50 -17.71
CA TYR A 39 -3.61 -27.94 -18.40
C TYR A 39 -2.50 -28.27 -17.39
N ASN A 40 -2.28 -29.56 -17.16
CA ASN A 40 -1.37 -30.08 -16.14
C ASN A 40 -1.68 -29.60 -14.71
N GLU A 41 -2.89 -29.87 -14.25
CA GLU A 41 -3.48 -29.44 -12.99
C GLU A 41 -3.94 -30.62 -12.10
N ALA A 42 -3.25 -31.76 -12.21
CA ALA A 42 -3.54 -32.99 -11.46
C ALA A 42 -3.61 -32.76 -9.93
N ALA A 43 -2.78 -31.84 -9.40
CA ALA A 43 -2.66 -31.60 -7.96
C ALA A 43 -3.85 -30.83 -7.35
N THR A 44 -4.62 -30.09 -8.16
CA THR A 44 -5.58 -29.08 -7.65
C THR A 44 -7.00 -29.30 -8.17
N VAL A 45 -7.15 -29.84 -9.39
CA VAL A 45 -8.46 -29.97 -10.07
C VAL A 45 -9.50 -30.73 -9.23
N GLY A 46 -9.08 -31.75 -8.48
CA GLY A 46 -9.97 -32.54 -7.63
C GLY A 46 -10.64 -31.71 -6.53
N LYS A 47 -9.89 -30.81 -5.88
CA LYS A 47 -10.43 -29.94 -4.81
C LYS A 47 -11.50 -28.98 -5.34
N VAL A 48 -11.27 -28.41 -6.53
CA VAL A 48 -12.24 -27.52 -7.19
C VAL A 48 -13.53 -28.26 -7.51
N ILE A 49 -13.44 -29.49 -8.03
CA ILE A 49 -14.61 -30.33 -8.32
C ILE A 49 -15.40 -30.67 -7.05
N GLU A 50 -14.73 -31.05 -5.96
CA GLU A 50 -15.41 -31.35 -4.69
C GLU A 50 -16.15 -30.14 -4.13
N THR A 51 -15.58 -28.94 -4.20
CA THR A 51 -16.29 -27.72 -3.79
C THR A 51 -17.52 -27.45 -4.66
N LEU A 52 -17.43 -27.64 -5.97
CA LEU A 52 -18.56 -27.43 -6.88
C LEU A 52 -19.72 -28.40 -6.61
N LYS A 53 -19.43 -29.64 -6.23
CA LYS A 53 -20.46 -30.65 -5.87
C LYS A 53 -21.26 -30.29 -4.63
N GLN A 54 -20.77 -29.37 -3.80
CA GLN A 54 -21.47 -28.89 -2.61
C GLN A 54 -22.57 -27.86 -2.93
N VAL A 55 -22.63 -27.36 -4.17
CA VAL A 55 -23.54 -26.28 -4.56
C VAL A 55 -24.68 -26.81 -5.41
N ALA A 56 -25.91 -26.77 -4.87
CA ALA A 56 -27.08 -27.39 -5.48
C ALA A 56 -27.47 -26.83 -6.86
N SER A 57 -27.10 -25.58 -7.17
CA SER A 57 -27.39 -24.96 -8.47
C SER A 57 -26.43 -25.39 -9.58
N ILE A 58 -25.31 -26.06 -9.26
CA ILE A 58 -24.38 -26.62 -10.25
C ILE A 58 -24.96 -27.93 -10.76
N ALA A 59 -25.48 -27.92 -11.99
CA ALA A 59 -26.15 -29.07 -12.60
C ALA A 59 -25.16 -30.04 -13.26
N GLU A 60 -24.03 -29.51 -13.74
CA GLU A 60 -22.94 -30.34 -14.27
C GLU A 60 -21.58 -29.66 -14.10
N ILE A 61 -20.53 -30.48 -14.09
CA ILE A 61 -19.13 -30.05 -14.03
C ILE A 61 -18.41 -30.65 -15.22
N ILE A 62 -17.89 -29.78 -16.09
CA ILE A 62 -17.15 -30.14 -17.30
C ILE A 62 -15.71 -29.69 -17.11
N VAL A 63 -14.78 -30.63 -17.13
CA VAL A 63 -13.35 -30.34 -17.15
C VAL A 63 -12.84 -30.52 -18.58
N VAL A 64 -12.23 -29.48 -19.13
CA VAL A 64 -11.61 -29.54 -20.46
C VAL A 64 -10.10 -29.62 -20.26
N SER A 65 -9.56 -30.83 -20.43
CA SER A 65 -8.11 -31.10 -20.37
C SER A 65 -7.48 -30.66 -21.69
N ASP A 66 -6.83 -29.51 -21.68
CA ASP A 66 -6.30 -28.81 -22.86
C ASP A 66 -4.89 -29.32 -23.24
N GLY A 67 -4.80 -30.59 -23.64
CA GLY A 67 -3.55 -31.25 -23.99
C GLY A 67 -2.64 -31.60 -22.81
N SER A 68 -3.21 -31.87 -21.62
CA SER A 68 -2.43 -32.23 -20.43
C SER A 68 -1.62 -33.52 -20.65
N GLU A 69 -0.39 -33.54 -20.14
CA GLU A 69 0.54 -34.68 -20.15
C GLU A 69 0.61 -35.39 -18.79
N ASP A 70 0.01 -34.80 -17.75
CA ASP A 70 -0.08 -35.38 -16.41
C ASP A 70 -1.43 -36.10 -16.15
N ALA A 71 -1.66 -36.51 -14.90
CA ALA A 71 -2.87 -37.24 -14.51
C ALA A 71 -4.16 -36.41 -14.46
N THR A 72 -4.18 -35.15 -14.91
CA THR A 72 -5.33 -34.21 -14.79
C THR A 72 -6.66 -34.83 -15.21
N ALA A 73 -6.72 -35.40 -16.42
CA ALA A 73 -7.95 -35.96 -16.97
C ALA A 73 -8.45 -37.16 -16.14
N SER A 74 -7.54 -38.05 -15.72
CA SER A 74 -7.89 -39.22 -14.91
C SER A 74 -8.41 -38.84 -13.51
N ILE A 75 -7.81 -37.82 -12.89
CA ILE A 75 -8.21 -37.32 -11.57
C ILE A 75 -9.58 -36.64 -11.67
N ALA A 76 -9.79 -35.78 -12.67
CA ALA A 76 -11.07 -35.12 -12.89
C ALA A 76 -12.23 -36.12 -13.07
N ARG A 77 -12.02 -37.20 -13.85
CA ARG A 77 -13.01 -38.29 -13.99
C ARG A 77 -13.32 -38.97 -12.66
N ARG A 78 -12.29 -39.28 -11.87
CA ARG A 78 -12.44 -39.94 -10.57
C ARG A 78 -13.27 -39.12 -9.59
N HIS A 79 -13.15 -37.79 -9.64
CA HIS A 79 -13.94 -36.87 -8.82
C HIS A 79 -15.38 -36.64 -9.35
N GLY A 80 -15.73 -37.24 -10.50
CA GLY A 80 -17.08 -37.24 -11.05
C GLY A 80 -17.36 -36.12 -12.06
N ALA A 81 -16.33 -35.43 -12.57
CA ALA A 81 -16.51 -34.46 -13.64
C ALA A 81 -16.61 -35.14 -15.01
N ARG A 82 -17.39 -34.53 -15.93
CA ARG A 82 -17.38 -34.89 -17.35
C ARG A 82 -16.11 -34.33 -17.97
N VAL A 83 -15.22 -35.20 -18.46
CA VAL A 83 -13.91 -34.78 -18.99
C VAL A 83 -13.91 -34.80 -20.52
N ILE A 84 -13.48 -33.68 -21.12
CA ILE A 84 -13.20 -33.55 -22.55
C ILE A 84 -11.70 -33.37 -22.69
N GLU A 85 -11.04 -34.27 -23.42
CA GLU A 85 -9.59 -34.20 -23.66
C GLU A 85 -9.32 -33.66 -25.06
N LEU A 86 -8.45 -32.66 -25.15
CA LEU A 86 -7.96 -32.11 -26.41
C LEU A 86 -6.58 -32.69 -26.69
N GLU A 87 -6.36 -33.20 -27.91
CA GLU A 87 -5.07 -33.80 -28.30
C GLU A 87 -3.92 -32.78 -28.35
N ILE A 88 -4.24 -31.51 -28.63
CA ILE A 88 -3.26 -30.43 -28.77
C ILE A 88 -3.72 -29.24 -27.91
N ASN A 89 -2.79 -28.63 -27.16
CA ASN A 89 -3.06 -27.45 -26.37
C ASN A 89 -3.49 -26.25 -27.25
N GLY A 90 -4.78 -25.92 -27.20
CA GLY A 90 -5.39 -24.79 -27.89
C GLY A 90 -5.32 -23.48 -27.10
N GLY A 91 -5.13 -23.57 -25.78
CA GLY A 91 -5.13 -22.46 -24.84
C GLY A 91 -6.50 -22.23 -24.18
N LYS A 92 -6.49 -21.43 -23.10
CA LYS A 92 -7.64 -21.25 -22.19
C LYS A 92 -8.96 -20.90 -22.89
N GLY A 93 -8.97 -19.94 -23.82
CA GLY A 93 -10.20 -19.58 -24.54
C GLY A 93 -10.75 -20.71 -25.42
N ALA A 94 -9.89 -21.49 -26.09
CA ALA A 94 -10.32 -22.66 -26.86
C ALA A 94 -10.94 -23.73 -25.94
N ALA A 95 -10.31 -24.01 -24.80
CA ALA A 95 -10.83 -24.94 -23.80
C ALA A 95 -12.17 -24.48 -23.23
N MET A 96 -12.31 -23.19 -22.89
CA MET A 96 -13.57 -22.60 -22.43
C MET A 96 -14.67 -22.70 -23.51
N THR A 97 -14.35 -22.46 -24.78
CA THR A 97 -15.29 -22.63 -25.91
C THR A 97 -15.76 -24.06 -26.06
N VAL A 98 -14.85 -25.03 -26.02
CA VAL A 98 -15.21 -26.46 -26.11
C VAL A 98 -16.15 -26.83 -24.95
N GLY A 99 -15.81 -26.43 -23.73
CA GLY A 99 -16.65 -26.66 -22.55
C GLY A 99 -18.02 -25.97 -22.65
N ALA A 100 -18.06 -24.72 -23.10
CA ALA A 100 -19.30 -23.96 -23.30
C ALA A 100 -20.23 -24.57 -24.35
N ARG A 101 -19.68 -25.15 -25.42
CA ARG A 101 -20.47 -25.85 -26.44
C ARG A 101 -21.01 -27.19 -25.94
N ALA A 102 -20.23 -27.89 -25.11
CA ALA A 102 -20.62 -29.17 -24.51
C ALA A 102 -21.56 -29.04 -23.31
N ALA A 103 -21.63 -27.85 -22.71
CA ALA A 103 -22.54 -27.48 -21.62
C ALA A 103 -24.01 -27.57 -22.06
N ARG A 104 -24.86 -28.03 -21.16
CA ARG A 104 -26.30 -28.22 -21.32
C ARG A 104 -27.10 -27.04 -20.81
N GLU A 105 -26.59 -26.33 -19.82
CA GLU A 105 -27.29 -25.20 -19.20
C GLU A 105 -27.01 -23.87 -19.90
N ASP A 106 -27.94 -22.92 -19.71
CA ASP A 106 -27.85 -21.56 -20.27
C ASP A 106 -26.92 -20.64 -19.47
N ILE A 107 -26.56 -21.02 -18.25
CA ILE A 107 -25.63 -20.29 -17.39
C ILE A 107 -24.33 -21.09 -17.31
N LEU A 108 -23.22 -20.45 -17.66
CA LEU A 108 -21.88 -21.01 -17.56
C LEU A 108 -21.17 -20.40 -16.35
N LEU A 109 -20.55 -21.24 -15.53
CA LEU A 109 -19.58 -20.82 -14.53
C LEU A 109 -18.18 -21.25 -14.97
N PHE A 110 -17.30 -20.30 -15.25
CA PHE A 110 -15.90 -20.57 -15.50
C PHE A 110 -15.10 -20.44 -14.20
N LEU A 111 -14.30 -21.45 -13.88
CA LEU A 111 -13.35 -21.45 -12.78
C LEU A 111 -12.02 -22.05 -13.24
N ASP A 112 -10.92 -21.49 -12.75
CA ASP A 112 -9.59 -22.08 -12.96
C ASP A 112 -9.42 -23.38 -12.17
N ALA A 113 -8.63 -24.30 -12.71
CA ALA A 113 -8.35 -25.60 -12.09
C ALA A 113 -7.36 -25.53 -10.91
N ASP A 114 -6.78 -24.36 -10.62
CA ASP A 114 -5.70 -24.15 -9.65
C ASP A 114 -6.04 -23.23 -8.47
N LEU A 115 -7.33 -23.13 -8.14
CA LEU A 115 -7.81 -22.31 -7.05
C LEU A 115 -7.51 -22.93 -5.68
N GLU A 116 -7.00 -22.10 -4.76
CA GLU A 116 -6.91 -22.42 -3.34
C GLU A 116 -7.89 -21.57 -2.52
N GLY A 117 -8.57 -22.20 -1.55
CA GLY A 117 -9.55 -21.51 -0.70
C GLY A 117 -10.91 -21.27 -1.36
N LEU A 118 -11.23 -21.94 -2.48
CA LEU A 118 -12.57 -21.92 -3.07
C LEU A 118 -13.57 -22.59 -2.10
N THR A 119 -14.69 -21.90 -1.81
CA THR A 119 -15.77 -22.39 -0.95
C THR A 119 -17.10 -22.44 -1.71
N ALA A 120 -18.06 -23.21 -1.23
CA ALA A 120 -19.42 -23.25 -1.78
C ALA A 120 -20.06 -21.85 -1.83
N ALA A 121 -19.86 -21.04 -0.77
CA ALA A 121 -20.36 -19.66 -0.72
C ALA A 121 -19.77 -18.75 -1.82
N HIS A 122 -18.51 -18.94 -2.22
CA HIS A 122 -17.92 -18.21 -3.34
C HIS A 122 -18.61 -18.56 -4.67
N VAL A 123 -18.86 -19.85 -4.90
CA VAL A 123 -19.54 -20.34 -6.09
C VAL A 123 -20.98 -19.82 -6.14
N GLU A 124 -21.72 -19.92 -5.02
CA GLU A 124 -23.08 -19.39 -4.90
C GLU A 124 -23.14 -17.89 -5.17
N ALA A 125 -22.23 -17.11 -4.60
CA ALA A 125 -22.16 -15.66 -4.82
C ALA A 125 -21.89 -15.29 -6.29
N LEU A 126 -21.12 -16.11 -7.02
CA LEU A 126 -20.86 -15.90 -8.45
C LEU A 126 -22.07 -16.20 -9.33
N VAL A 127 -22.85 -17.24 -9.01
CA VAL A 127 -23.95 -17.70 -9.88
C VAL A 127 -25.30 -17.09 -9.52
N ALA A 128 -25.52 -16.72 -8.26
CA ALA A 128 -26.79 -16.20 -7.77
C ALA A 128 -27.31 -15.00 -8.60
N PRO A 129 -26.50 -14.00 -8.98
CA PRO A 129 -26.99 -12.88 -9.78
C PRO A 129 -27.54 -13.26 -11.16
N LEU A 130 -27.02 -14.34 -11.78
CA LEU A 130 -27.52 -14.84 -13.07
C LEU A 130 -28.76 -15.71 -12.89
N LEU A 131 -28.82 -16.48 -11.81
CA LEU A 131 -29.99 -17.29 -11.44
C LEU A 131 -31.21 -16.43 -11.09
N THR A 132 -30.99 -15.24 -10.51
CA THR A 132 -32.04 -14.26 -10.19
C THR A 132 -32.26 -13.22 -11.29
N ASP A 133 -31.61 -13.38 -12.44
CA ASP A 133 -31.71 -12.47 -13.60
C ASP A 133 -31.30 -11.00 -13.33
N SER A 134 -30.53 -10.77 -12.28
CA SER A 134 -30.02 -9.44 -11.88
C SER A 134 -28.68 -9.07 -12.55
N ALA A 135 -28.04 -10.02 -13.25
CA ALA A 135 -26.82 -9.81 -14.03
C ALA A 135 -26.82 -10.65 -15.32
N ASP A 136 -26.03 -10.22 -16.29
CA ASP A 136 -25.71 -10.97 -17.51
C ASP A 136 -24.33 -11.63 -17.42
N MET A 137 -23.46 -11.10 -16.57
CA MET A 137 -22.16 -11.66 -16.21
C MET A 137 -21.76 -11.24 -14.79
N THR A 138 -21.09 -12.12 -14.05
CA THR A 138 -20.40 -11.81 -12.80
C THR A 138 -18.89 -11.98 -12.96
N VAL A 139 -18.12 -11.20 -12.19
CA VAL A 139 -16.65 -11.30 -12.16
C VAL A 139 -16.18 -11.35 -10.71
N GLY A 140 -15.41 -12.38 -10.36
CA GLY A 140 -14.81 -12.52 -9.03
C GLY A 140 -13.66 -11.54 -8.79
N ILE A 141 -13.60 -10.91 -7.62
CA ILE A 141 -12.53 -10.00 -7.21
C ILE A 141 -11.90 -10.51 -5.91
N PHE A 142 -10.60 -10.79 -5.94
CA PHE A 142 -9.84 -11.29 -4.79
C PHE A 142 -9.63 -10.19 -3.74
N SER A 143 -9.90 -10.50 -2.46
CA SER A 143 -9.79 -9.52 -1.35
C SER A 143 -8.45 -9.51 -0.61
N ARG A 144 -7.46 -10.31 -1.04
CA ARG A 144 -6.06 -10.25 -0.58
C ARG A 144 -5.11 -10.25 -1.77
N GLY A 145 -4.81 -9.08 -2.31
CA GLY A 145 -3.66 -8.89 -3.18
C GLY A 145 -2.42 -8.63 -2.33
N ARG A 146 -1.42 -9.51 -2.37
CA ARG A 146 -0.07 -9.16 -1.89
C ARG A 146 0.55 -8.15 -2.86
N SER A 147 1.25 -7.20 -2.28
CA SER A 147 2.09 -6.21 -2.92
C SER A 147 3.36 -6.86 -3.47
N LEU A 148 3.49 -6.84 -4.79
CA LEU A 148 4.70 -6.70 -5.63
C LEU A 148 4.62 -7.60 -6.86
N THR A 149 4.78 -6.94 -8.00
CA THR A 149 4.95 -7.47 -9.37
C THR A 149 3.72 -8.12 -10.00
N ASP A 150 2.83 -7.29 -10.55
CA ASP A 150 2.32 -7.57 -11.89
C ASP A 150 1.84 -6.29 -12.58
N LEU A 151 2.59 -5.86 -13.61
CA LEU A 151 2.19 -4.79 -14.53
C LEU A 151 0.79 -5.07 -15.13
N ALA A 152 0.38 -6.34 -15.18
CA ALA A 152 -0.95 -6.78 -15.61
C ALA A 152 -2.09 -6.31 -14.68
N GLN A 153 -1.88 -6.28 -13.36
CA GLN A 153 -2.89 -5.80 -12.41
C GLN A 153 -3.10 -4.29 -12.48
N VAL A 154 -2.04 -3.57 -12.83
CA VAL A 154 -2.04 -2.12 -13.04
C VAL A 154 -2.75 -1.74 -14.35
N VAL A 155 -2.54 -2.52 -15.41
CA VAL A 155 -3.13 -2.25 -16.74
C VAL A 155 -4.56 -2.81 -16.87
N ALA A 156 -4.90 -3.88 -16.14
CA ALA A 156 -6.20 -4.53 -16.25
C ALA A 156 -6.64 -5.23 -14.94
N PRO A 157 -7.10 -4.47 -13.92
CA PRO A 157 -7.57 -5.00 -12.61
C PRO A 157 -8.88 -5.82 -12.67
N HIS A 158 -9.29 -6.27 -13.86
CA HIS A 158 -10.57 -6.98 -14.12
C HIS A 158 -10.37 -8.35 -14.81
N LEU A 159 -9.14 -8.82 -14.91
CA LEU A 159 -8.78 -10.13 -15.47
C LEU A 159 -8.80 -11.20 -14.38
N SER A 160 -10.01 -11.54 -13.97
CA SER A 160 -10.29 -12.73 -13.16
C SER A 160 -10.91 -13.80 -14.06
N GLY A 161 -10.39 -15.03 -13.96
CA GLY A 161 -10.91 -16.20 -14.66
C GLY A 161 -12.21 -16.74 -14.07
N GLN A 162 -12.57 -16.29 -12.86
CA GLN A 162 -13.74 -16.74 -12.12
C GLN A 162 -14.94 -15.87 -12.50
N ARG A 163 -15.77 -16.40 -13.41
CA ARG A 163 -16.88 -15.66 -14.00
C ARG A 163 -18.09 -16.55 -14.21
N ALA A 164 -19.28 -16.06 -13.88
CA ALA A 164 -20.51 -16.64 -14.41
C ALA A 164 -21.03 -15.77 -15.55
N ILE A 165 -21.51 -16.38 -16.64
CA ILE A 165 -21.99 -15.67 -17.85
C ILE A 165 -23.08 -16.48 -18.54
N ARG A 166 -24.01 -15.82 -19.23
CA ARG A 166 -24.96 -16.50 -20.12
C ARG A 166 -24.24 -17.16 -21.29
N LYS A 167 -24.58 -18.42 -21.57
CA LYS A 167 -23.98 -19.25 -22.62
C LYS A 167 -24.05 -18.58 -24.00
N GLU A 168 -25.20 -18.01 -24.35
CA GLU A 168 -25.41 -17.29 -25.61
C GLU A 168 -24.45 -16.10 -25.77
N LEU A 169 -24.22 -15.35 -24.69
CA LEU A 169 -23.34 -14.18 -24.69
C LEU A 169 -21.89 -14.60 -24.83
N PHE A 170 -21.47 -15.66 -24.13
CA PHE A 170 -20.13 -16.20 -24.26
C PHE A 170 -19.84 -16.75 -25.67
N LEU A 171 -20.77 -17.50 -26.27
CA LEU A 171 -20.60 -18.06 -27.61
C LEU A 171 -20.61 -16.96 -28.69
N ALA A 172 -21.42 -15.90 -28.53
CA ALA A 172 -21.48 -14.78 -29.46
C ALA A 172 -20.19 -13.93 -29.52
N VAL A 173 -19.30 -14.08 -28.53
CA VAL A 173 -18.00 -13.40 -28.48
C VAL A 173 -16.96 -14.05 -29.41
N GLY A 174 -17.12 -15.34 -29.73
CA GLY A 174 -16.21 -16.04 -30.65
C GLY A 174 -14.78 -16.22 -30.08
N ALA A 175 -14.67 -16.64 -28.82
CA ALA A 175 -13.41 -16.72 -28.08
C ALA A 175 -12.42 -17.83 -28.53
N GLU A 176 -12.74 -18.60 -29.58
CA GLU A 176 -12.08 -19.87 -29.91
C GLU A 176 -10.63 -19.73 -30.37
N LYS A 177 -10.26 -18.53 -30.87
CA LYS A 177 -8.89 -18.19 -31.29
C LYS A 177 -8.11 -17.41 -30.22
N SER A 178 -8.70 -17.26 -29.02
CA SER A 178 -8.14 -16.50 -27.90
C SER A 178 -7.46 -17.45 -26.93
N ARG A 179 -6.22 -17.16 -26.55
CA ARG A 179 -5.49 -17.92 -25.51
C ARG A 179 -5.73 -17.31 -24.14
N PHE A 180 -4.77 -16.55 -23.60
CA PHE A 180 -4.93 -15.82 -22.32
C PHE A 180 -5.80 -14.56 -22.44
N GLU A 181 -6.19 -14.18 -23.66
CA GLU A 181 -6.89 -12.94 -24.01
C GLU A 181 -8.41 -12.99 -23.75
N VAL A 182 -8.97 -14.17 -23.48
CA VAL A 182 -10.43 -14.40 -23.41
C VAL A 182 -11.11 -13.53 -22.34
N GLU A 183 -10.46 -13.31 -21.21
CA GLU A 183 -10.99 -12.47 -20.12
C GLU A 183 -11.03 -10.98 -20.51
N VAL A 184 -10.02 -10.51 -21.24
CA VAL A 184 -9.95 -9.14 -21.80
C VAL A 184 -11.07 -8.96 -22.82
N LEU A 185 -11.23 -9.93 -23.72
CA LEU A 185 -12.24 -9.93 -24.77
C LEU A 185 -13.65 -9.89 -24.17
N LEU A 186 -13.95 -10.73 -23.19
CA LEU A 186 -15.24 -10.74 -22.50
C LEU A 186 -15.54 -9.42 -21.78
N THR A 187 -14.56 -8.82 -21.11
CA THR A 187 -14.74 -7.52 -20.45
C THR A 187 -14.93 -6.40 -21.47
N SER A 188 -14.23 -6.44 -22.60
CA SER A 188 -14.37 -5.49 -23.70
C SER A 188 -15.75 -5.58 -24.35
N GLU A 189 -16.23 -6.79 -24.66
CA GLU A 189 -17.55 -7.02 -25.25
C GLU A 189 -18.68 -6.66 -24.29
N ALA A 190 -18.54 -6.98 -23.00
CA ALA A 190 -19.50 -6.57 -21.97
C ALA A 190 -19.68 -5.05 -21.91
N ARG A 191 -18.59 -4.28 -22.06
CA ARG A 191 -18.65 -2.81 -22.13
C ARG A 191 -19.26 -2.32 -23.44
N ALA A 192 -18.79 -2.86 -24.57
CA ALA A 192 -19.25 -2.44 -25.90
C ALA A 192 -20.77 -2.68 -26.08
N ARG A 193 -21.28 -3.77 -25.53
CA ARG A 193 -22.70 -4.17 -25.62
C ARG A 193 -23.52 -3.84 -24.36
N ARG A 194 -22.92 -3.15 -23.38
CA ARG A 194 -23.55 -2.69 -22.13
C ARG A 194 -24.26 -3.79 -21.33
N TRP A 195 -23.60 -4.93 -21.15
CA TRP A 195 -24.10 -6.02 -20.30
C TRP A 195 -24.20 -5.59 -18.83
N ARG A 196 -25.16 -6.14 -18.08
CA ARG A 196 -25.26 -5.95 -16.63
C ARG A 196 -24.20 -6.79 -15.93
N VAL A 197 -23.08 -6.17 -15.56
CA VAL A 197 -21.95 -6.86 -14.93
C VAL A 197 -21.90 -6.56 -13.43
N GLN A 198 -21.92 -7.61 -12.59
CA GLN A 198 -21.74 -7.48 -11.14
C GLN A 198 -20.36 -8.01 -10.69
N LYS A 199 -19.75 -7.33 -9.72
CA LYS A 199 -18.43 -7.67 -9.17
C LYS A 199 -18.61 -8.33 -7.81
N ILE A 200 -18.09 -9.54 -7.67
CA ILE A 200 -18.30 -10.38 -6.48
C ILE A 200 -16.99 -10.53 -5.72
N PRO A 201 -16.87 -10.04 -4.46
CA PRO A 201 -15.67 -10.22 -3.67
C PRO A 201 -15.51 -11.68 -3.23
N LEU A 202 -14.34 -12.26 -3.49
CA LEU A 202 -13.97 -13.63 -3.12
C LEU A 202 -12.93 -13.57 -1.99
N ALA A 203 -13.38 -13.75 -0.74
CA ALA A 203 -12.57 -13.59 0.45
C ALA A 203 -11.70 -14.82 0.73
N ASN A 204 -10.44 -14.59 1.12
CA ASN A 204 -9.48 -15.66 1.48
C ASN A 204 -9.21 -16.70 0.37
N MET A 205 -9.48 -16.36 -0.89
CA MET A 205 -9.14 -17.17 -2.05
C MET A 205 -7.80 -16.70 -2.66
N THR A 206 -6.94 -17.62 -3.09
CA THR A 206 -5.65 -17.35 -3.75
C THR A 206 -5.45 -18.26 -4.95
N HIS A 207 -4.55 -17.90 -5.87
CA HIS A 207 -4.07 -18.79 -6.93
C HIS A 207 -2.69 -19.33 -6.56
N ILE A 208 -2.38 -20.57 -6.93
CA ILE A 208 -0.99 -21.05 -6.90
C ILE A 208 -0.24 -20.38 -8.06
N MET A 209 0.88 -19.72 -7.77
CA MET A 209 1.67 -19.03 -8.78
C MET A 209 2.28 -20.03 -9.77
N LYS A 210 2.32 -19.71 -11.08
CA LYS A 210 2.96 -20.57 -12.10
C LYS A 210 4.45 -20.83 -11.78
N GLU A 211 5.08 -19.94 -11.02
CA GLU A 211 6.45 -20.12 -10.52
C GLU A 211 6.61 -21.21 -9.45
N GLU A 212 5.58 -21.48 -8.63
CA GLU A 212 5.62 -22.53 -7.59
C GLU A 212 5.48 -23.94 -8.19
N LYS A 213 4.88 -24.08 -9.37
CA LYS A 213 4.59 -25.40 -9.99
C LYS A 213 5.69 -25.94 -10.91
N ARG A 214 6.51 -25.09 -11.54
CA ARG A 214 7.41 -25.50 -12.66
C ARG A 214 8.86 -25.00 -12.53
N GLY A 215 9.18 -24.35 -11.43
CA GLY A 215 10.45 -23.65 -11.25
C GLY A 215 10.48 -22.28 -11.94
N LEU A 216 11.24 -21.35 -11.34
CA LEU A 216 11.28 -19.91 -11.66
C LEU A 216 11.43 -19.62 -13.17
N TYR A 217 12.29 -20.37 -13.87
CA TYR A 217 12.62 -20.13 -15.27
C TYR A 217 11.46 -20.45 -16.24
N ARG A 218 10.77 -21.58 -16.05
CA ARG A 218 9.63 -21.97 -16.90
C ARG A 218 8.39 -21.11 -16.62
N GLY A 219 8.20 -20.64 -15.39
CA GLY A 219 7.14 -19.70 -15.02
C GLY A 219 7.28 -18.32 -15.70
N VAL A 220 8.52 -17.81 -15.82
CA VAL A 220 8.81 -16.54 -16.53
C VAL A 220 8.54 -16.67 -18.04
N ILE A 221 8.94 -17.77 -18.67
CA ILE A 221 8.70 -18.00 -20.12
C ILE A 221 7.19 -18.06 -20.42
N ALA A 222 6.40 -18.75 -19.58
CA ALA A 222 4.95 -18.81 -19.71
C ALA A 222 4.29 -17.43 -19.55
N ARG A 223 4.84 -16.57 -18.66
CA ARG A 223 4.39 -15.18 -18.46
C ARG A 223 4.70 -14.30 -19.67
N MET A 224 5.89 -14.45 -20.26
CA MET A 224 6.26 -13.78 -21.50
C MET A 224 5.38 -14.21 -22.67
N GLY A 225 4.98 -15.49 -22.74
CA GLY A 225 4.00 -15.99 -23.69
C GLY A 225 2.62 -15.31 -23.54
N MET A 226 2.15 -15.16 -22.30
CA MET A 226 0.91 -14.45 -21.97
C MET A 226 0.97 -12.97 -22.39
N TYR A 227 2.07 -12.26 -22.13
CA TYR A 227 2.22 -10.86 -22.57
C TYR A 227 2.27 -10.73 -24.09
N LYS A 228 2.93 -11.68 -24.78
CA LYS A 228 2.95 -11.73 -26.25
C LYS A 228 1.54 -11.93 -26.83
N ASP A 229 0.72 -12.77 -26.20
CA ASP A 229 -0.67 -13.00 -26.60
C ASP A 229 -1.52 -11.73 -26.37
N ILE A 230 -1.47 -11.13 -25.17
CA ILE A 230 -2.17 -9.85 -24.89
C ILE A 230 -1.79 -8.75 -25.89
N LEU A 231 -0.50 -8.63 -26.21
CA LEU A 231 -0.02 -7.67 -27.22
C LEU A 231 -0.53 -8.05 -28.63
N GLY A 232 -0.54 -9.34 -28.95
CA GLY A 232 -1.12 -9.89 -30.18
C GLY A 232 -2.61 -9.59 -30.34
N TYR A 233 -3.39 -9.63 -29.27
CA TYR A 233 -4.80 -9.22 -29.22
C TYR A 233 -4.98 -7.74 -29.53
N ILE A 234 -4.21 -6.87 -28.86
CA ILE A 234 -4.24 -5.42 -29.06
C ILE A 234 -3.89 -5.09 -30.51
N LEU A 235 -2.91 -5.81 -31.08
CA LEU A 235 -2.53 -5.74 -32.50
C LEU A 235 -3.59 -6.32 -33.47
N ARG A 236 -4.46 -7.23 -33.03
CA ARG A 236 -5.59 -7.78 -33.82
C ARG A 236 -6.84 -6.91 -33.74
N LEU A 237 -7.10 -6.27 -32.60
CA LEU A 237 -8.18 -5.28 -32.44
C LEU A 237 -7.96 -4.07 -33.35
N THR A 238 -6.71 -3.70 -33.54
CA THR A 238 -6.27 -2.68 -34.50
C THR A 238 -6.31 -3.14 -35.97
N ARG A 239 -6.47 -4.45 -36.26
CA ARG A 239 -6.55 -4.97 -37.64
C ARG A 239 -7.93 -4.85 -38.29
N LYS A 240 -9.02 -4.61 -37.54
CA LYS A 240 -10.37 -4.55 -38.14
C LYS A 240 -10.80 -3.17 -38.67
N LYS A 241 -9.97 -2.14 -38.56
CA LYS A 241 -10.13 -0.89 -39.32
C LYS A 241 -8.76 -0.32 -39.73
N ILE A 242 -8.58 -0.21 -41.07
CA ILE A 242 -7.83 0.85 -41.78
C ILE A 242 -6.31 0.66 -41.99
N LYS A 243 -5.96 0.43 -43.26
CA LYS A 243 -4.99 1.10 -44.17
C LYS A 243 -3.96 2.16 -43.68
N THR A 244 -3.56 2.29 -42.42
CA THR A 244 -2.54 3.29 -41.98
C THR A 244 -1.31 2.64 -41.34
N ARG A 245 -0.47 2.01 -42.18
CA ARG A 245 0.73 1.27 -41.75
C ARG A 245 1.99 2.07 -41.32
N PRO A 246 2.16 3.39 -41.56
CA PRO A 246 3.28 4.12 -40.95
C PRO A 246 2.97 4.59 -39.52
N VAL A 247 1.69 4.83 -39.21
CA VAL A 247 1.28 5.62 -38.05
C VAL A 247 1.32 4.83 -36.75
N ALA A 248 0.95 3.54 -36.73
CA ALA A 248 1.00 2.72 -35.51
C ALA A 248 2.43 2.31 -35.10
N ILE A 249 3.31 2.05 -36.08
CA ILE A 249 4.74 1.81 -35.83
C ILE A 249 5.41 3.12 -35.42
N LEU A 250 5.05 4.25 -36.04
CA LEU A 250 5.45 5.58 -35.60
C LEU A 250 4.92 5.89 -34.20
N PHE A 251 3.70 5.50 -33.83
CA PHE A 251 3.17 5.69 -32.47
C PHE A 251 3.85 4.78 -31.46
N LEU A 252 4.20 3.54 -31.81
CA LEU A 252 4.95 2.64 -30.95
C LEU A 252 6.39 3.13 -30.77
N LEU A 253 7.05 3.57 -31.85
CA LEU A 253 8.37 4.20 -31.82
C LEU A 253 8.32 5.54 -31.11
N LEU A 254 7.33 6.39 -31.35
CA LEU A 254 7.10 7.65 -30.62
C LEU A 254 6.77 7.35 -29.17
N PHE A 255 6.08 6.26 -28.84
CA PHE A 255 5.81 5.87 -27.45
C PHE A 255 7.07 5.32 -26.79
N LEU A 256 7.88 4.50 -27.47
CA LEU A 256 9.18 4.03 -26.97
C LEU A 256 10.19 5.18 -26.84
N VAL A 257 10.24 6.07 -27.83
CA VAL A 257 11.04 7.29 -27.83
C VAL A 257 10.49 8.28 -26.82
N ALA A 258 9.17 8.40 -26.62
CA ALA A 258 8.58 9.24 -25.57
C ALA A 258 8.68 8.60 -24.19
N ALA A 259 8.82 7.28 -24.05
CA ALA A 259 9.07 6.59 -22.78
C ALA A 259 10.55 6.65 -22.41
N LEU A 260 11.47 6.40 -23.36
CA LEU A 260 12.89 6.71 -23.19
C LEU A 260 13.12 8.21 -22.98
N ASN A 261 12.39 9.07 -23.71
CA ASN A 261 12.41 10.50 -23.49
C ASN A 261 11.55 10.94 -22.31
N TYR A 262 10.71 10.09 -21.70
CA TYR A 262 9.97 10.46 -20.50
C TYR A 262 10.95 10.50 -19.35
N ASP A 263 11.81 9.49 -19.22
CA ASP A 263 12.96 9.54 -18.33
C ASP A 263 13.88 10.71 -18.71
N ILE A 264 14.20 10.95 -19.99
CA ILE A 264 15.07 12.10 -20.35
C ILE A 264 14.38 13.46 -20.13
N LEU A 265 13.08 13.62 -20.32
CA LEU A 265 12.33 14.87 -20.13
C LEU A 265 12.03 15.13 -18.67
N THR A 266 11.64 14.10 -17.90
CA THR A 266 11.50 14.20 -16.44
C THR A 266 12.86 14.35 -15.78
N MET A 267 13.91 13.67 -16.24
CA MET A 267 15.28 13.92 -15.79
C MET A 267 15.84 15.25 -16.29
N ARG A 268 15.45 15.78 -17.45
CA ARG A 268 15.85 17.13 -17.92
C ARG A 268 15.12 18.24 -17.17
N ALA A 269 13.84 18.05 -16.87
CA ALA A 269 13.06 18.96 -16.03
C ALA A 269 13.55 18.89 -14.57
N ALA A 270 13.79 17.69 -14.05
CA ALA A 270 14.41 17.49 -12.74
C ALA A 270 15.87 17.98 -12.71
N ALA A 271 16.65 17.84 -13.79
CA ALA A 271 18.02 18.37 -13.88
C ALA A 271 18.06 19.88 -14.10
N ALA A 272 17.04 20.45 -14.76
CA ALA A 272 16.84 21.90 -14.81
C ALA A 272 16.45 22.44 -13.42
N ALA A 273 15.61 21.72 -12.67
CA ALA A 273 15.32 22.02 -11.27
C ALA A 273 16.53 21.81 -10.35
N ALA A 274 17.36 20.79 -10.62
CA ALA A 274 18.55 20.45 -9.85
C ALA A 274 19.64 21.53 -9.89
N ARG A 275 19.76 22.24 -11.01
CA ARG A 275 20.65 23.40 -11.13
C ARG A 275 20.28 24.54 -10.18
N ASN A 276 19.07 24.52 -9.63
CA ASN A 276 18.55 25.53 -8.70
C ASN A 276 18.33 24.98 -7.29
N ILE A 277 18.73 23.73 -6.97
CA ILE A 277 18.62 23.21 -5.61
C ILE A 277 19.74 23.84 -4.78
N PRO A 278 19.42 24.59 -3.71
CA PRO A 278 20.43 25.19 -2.84
C PRO A 278 21.32 24.12 -2.21
N VAL A 279 22.60 24.45 -2.00
CA VAL A 279 23.50 23.61 -1.22
C VAL A 279 23.02 23.62 0.23
N LEU A 280 23.00 22.45 0.86
CA LEU A 280 22.77 22.31 2.29
C LEU A 280 23.96 22.93 3.01
N ASP A 281 23.73 24.08 3.62
CA ASP A 281 24.74 24.73 4.45
C ASP A 281 24.80 24.00 5.78
N LEU A 282 25.88 23.27 6.01
CA LEU A 282 26.10 22.58 7.27
C LEU A 282 26.72 23.59 8.25
N PRO A 283 26.12 23.82 9.44
CA PRO A 283 26.60 24.83 10.38
C PRO A 283 28.07 24.59 10.79
N ASP A 284 28.76 25.63 11.26
CA ASP A 284 30.15 25.56 11.73
C ASP A 284 30.34 24.39 12.72
N GLY A 285 31.46 23.66 12.62
CA GLY A 285 31.66 22.39 13.35
C GLY A 285 31.48 22.50 14.88
N GLY A 286 31.09 21.39 15.50
CA GLY A 286 30.77 21.31 16.94
C GLY A 286 29.28 21.15 17.24
N ASN A 287 28.50 20.81 16.23
CA ASN A 287 27.06 20.59 16.33
C ASN A 287 26.71 19.20 16.86
N ARG A 288 25.47 19.04 17.32
CA ARG A 288 24.90 17.75 17.70
C ARG A 288 23.88 17.32 16.65
N ILE A 289 24.27 16.37 15.82
CA ILE A 289 23.44 15.84 14.73
C ILE A 289 22.90 14.47 15.13
N LEU A 290 21.62 14.24 14.89
CA LEU A 290 20.96 12.95 15.07
C LEU A 290 20.45 12.44 13.72
N VAL A 291 20.93 11.26 13.31
CA VAL A 291 20.36 10.54 12.16
C VAL A 291 19.46 9.44 12.68
N ILE A 292 18.22 9.37 12.20
CA ILE A 292 17.25 8.34 12.59
C ILE A 292 16.88 7.55 11.33
N SER A 293 17.22 6.27 11.30
CA SER A 293 16.93 5.37 10.19
C SER A 293 15.98 4.24 10.58
N PRO A 294 15.12 3.78 9.65
CA PRO A 294 14.20 2.66 9.90
C PRO A 294 14.95 1.33 10.00
N HIS A 295 15.87 1.04 9.08
CA HIS A 295 16.62 -0.21 9.04
C HIS A 295 18.15 0.02 8.99
N PRO A 296 18.97 -1.02 9.29
CA PRO A 296 20.42 -0.93 9.20
C PRO A 296 20.91 -0.96 7.74
N ASP A 297 21.22 0.19 7.17
CA ASP A 297 21.67 0.49 5.79
C ASP A 297 21.14 1.86 5.34
N ASP A 298 19.91 2.17 5.72
CA ASP A 298 19.21 3.39 5.34
C ASP A 298 19.93 4.67 5.79
N GLU A 299 20.58 4.66 6.96
CA GLU A 299 21.39 5.79 7.42
C GLU A 299 22.57 6.06 6.48
N THR A 300 23.17 5.02 5.92
CA THR A 300 24.27 5.12 4.97
C THR A 300 23.74 5.47 3.57
N LEU A 301 22.62 4.88 3.14
CA LEU A 301 21.99 5.18 1.84
C LEU A 301 21.59 6.66 1.74
N GLY A 302 20.86 7.16 2.75
CA GLY A 302 20.31 8.50 2.77
C GLY A 302 21.30 9.58 3.23
N ALA A 303 22.14 9.27 4.22
CA ALA A 303 22.94 10.26 4.95
C ALA A 303 24.41 9.85 5.19
N GLY A 304 24.93 8.83 4.51
CA GLY A 304 26.29 8.35 4.75
C GLY A 304 27.39 9.38 4.46
N GLY A 305 27.17 10.23 3.45
CA GLY A 305 28.04 11.35 3.11
C GLY A 305 27.98 12.45 4.16
N LEU A 306 26.76 12.87 4.55
CA LEU A 306 26.52 13.78 5.66
C LEU A 306 27.23 13.33 6.93
N ILE A 307 27.06 12.06 7.33
CA ILE A 307 27.70 11.50 8.52
C ILE A 307 29.22 11.66 8.41
N ALA A 308 29.82 11.23 7.31
CA ALA A 308 31.28 11.30 7.15
C ALA A 308 31.81 12.74 7.16
N GLU A 309 31.13 13.69 6.50
CA GLU A 309 31.55 15.09 6.47
C GLU A 309 31.37 15.79 7.82
N ALA A 310 30.26 15.55 8.52
CA ALA A 310 30.06 16.08 9.85
C ALA A 310 31.10 15.54 10.86
N ARG A 311 31.50 14.26 10.74
CA ARG A 311 32.59 13.70 11.57
C ARG A 311 33.94 14.34 11.28
N ASP A 312 34.27 14.58 10.01
CA ASP A 312 35.52 15.25 9.62
C ASP A 312 35.59 16.69 10.16
N ARG A 313 34.44 17.35 10.32
CA ARG A 313 34.33 18.70 10.89
C ARG A 313 34.31 18.73 12.43
N GLY A 314 34.31 17.57 13.08
CA GLY A 314 34.30 17.46 14.54
C GLY A 314 32.91 17.52 15.18
N ASP A 315 31.84 17.36 14.41
CA ASP A 315 30.48 17.29 14.97
C ASP A 315 30.27 16.03 15.80
N ALA A 316 29.46 16.16 16.86
CA ALA A 316 28.89 15.02 17.55
C ALA A 316 27.75 14.45 16.69
N ILE A 317 27.82 13.14 16.41
CA ILE A 317 26.79 12.44 15.65
C ILE A 317 26.35 11.22 16.42
N LYS A 318 25.04 11.07 16.58
CA LYS A 318 24.43 9.81 16.97
C LYS A 318 23.54 9.29 15.86
N VAL A 319 23.47 7.97 15.74
CA VAL A 319 22.65 7.29 14.75
C VAL A 319 21.69 6.36 15.47
N VAL A 320 20.39 6.58 15.32
CA VAL A 320 19.34 5.73 15.88
C VAL A 320 18.78 4.86 14.77
N ILE A 321 18.75 3.56 14.97
CA ILE A 321 18.21 2.59 14.02
C ILE A 321 16.98 1.93 14.66
N MET A 322 15.80 2.16 14.08
CA MET A 322 14.51 1.76 14.66
C MET A 322 14.35 0.24 14.73
N THR A 323 14.64 -0.45 13.63
CA THR A 323 14.50 -1.89 13.51
C THR A 323 15.84 -2.53 13.17
N ASN A 324 15.96 -3.84 13.36
CA ASN A 324 17.18 -4.57 12.97
C ASN A 324 17.08 -5.15 11.55
N GLY A 325 16.06 -4.79 10.77
CA GLY A 325 15.88 -5.33 9.42
C GLY A 325 15.70 -6.84 9.40
N ASP A 326 15.10 -7.38 10.46
CA ASP A 326 14.92 -8.78 10.80
C ASP A 326 13.66 -9.39 10.18
N GLY A 327 12.94 -8.66 9.35
CA GLY A 327 11.72 -9.08 8.65
C GLY A 327 11.94 -9.25 7.15
N PHE A 328 13.15 -8.97 6.67
CA PHE A 328 13.50 -9.08 5.27
C PHE A 328 13.73 -10.54 4.83
N ARG A 329 12.62 -11.26 4.63
CA ARG A 329 12.57 -12.69 4.29
C ARG A 329 13.53 -13.12 3.17
N ARG A 330 13.61 -12.36 2.08
CA ARG A 330 14.52 -12.69 0.95
C ARG A 330 15.98 -12.67 1.38
N GLY A 331 16.36 -11.74 2.25
CA GLY A 331 17.67 -11.68 2.87
C GLY A 331 17.94 -12.91 3.73
N VAL A 332 17.00 -13.24 4.63
CA VAL A 332 17.10 -14.41 5.52
C VAL A 332 17.23 -15.71 4.73
N GLU A 333 16.36 -15.95 3.74
CA GLU A 333 16.38 -17.17 2.92
C GLU A 333 17.69 -17.29 2.11
N LYS A 334 18.19 -16.17 1.58
CA LYS A 334 19.45 -16.21 0.82
C LYS A 334 20.67 -16.41 1.72
N PHE A 335 20.62 -15.92 2.96
CA PHE A 335 21.70 -16.07 3.93
C PHE A 335 21.72 -17.47 4.57
N ASN A 336 20.55 -18.03 4.93
CA ASN A 336 20.44 -19.32 5.63
C ASN A 336 20.28 -20.55 4.71
N GLY A 337 20.02 -20.36 3.42
CA GLY A 337 19.90 -21.44 2.44
C GLY A 337 18.46 -21.90 2.17
N PRO A 338 18.26 -23.05 1.49
CA PRO A 338 17.00 -23.39 0.82
C PRO A 338 15.87 -23.87 1.74
N LEU A 339 16.09 -23.98 3.05
CA LEU A 339 15.07 -24.43 4.01
C LEU A 339 14.13 -23.26 4.40
N PRO A 340 12.87 -23.54 4.76
CA PRO A 340 11.96 -22.50 5.24
C PRO A 340 12.51 -21.82 6.51
N ALA A 341 12.64 -20.50 6.48
CA ALA A 341 13.16 -19.75 7.61
C ALA A 341 12.20 -19.79 8.82
N GLY A 342 12.74 -20.13 10.00
CA GLY A 342 12.07 -20.07 11.29
C GLY A 342 12.26 -18.73 11.99
N SER A 343 11.55 -18.48 13.09
CA SER A 343 11.66 -17.23 13.86
C SER A 343 13.07 -16.95 14.40
N SER A 344 13.83 -18.00 14.74
CA SER A 344 15.22 -17.89 15.18
C SER A 344 16.15 -17.35 14.09
N ASP A 345 15.86 -17.66 12.84
CA ASP A 345 16.64 -17.25 11.67
C ASP A 345 16.53 -15.75 11.43
N PHE A 346 15.31 -15.22 11.51
CA PHE A 346 15.04 -13.79 11.47
C PHE A 346 15.76 -13.04 12.60
N LEU A 347 15.72 -13.57 13.83
CA LEU A 347 16.47 -12.99 14.96
C LEU A 347 17.99 -13.02 14.76
N GLN A 348 18.52 -14.09 14.17
CA GLN A 348 19.95 -14.19 13.85
C GLN A 348 20.34 -13.20 12.76
N TYR A 349 19.52 -13.06 11.73
CA TYR A 349 19.71 -12.10 10.65
C TYR A 349 19.70 -10.66 11.18
N GLY A 350 18.77 -10.32 12.07
CA GLY A 350 18.74 -9.02 12.74
C GLY A 350 20.02 -8.73 13.53
N ARG A 351 20.53 -9.71 14.31
CA ARG A 351 21.82 -9.56 15.04
C ARG A 351 22.99 -9.35 14.09
N LEU A 352 23.02 -10.06 12.96
CA LEU A 352 24.06 -9.87 11.95
C LEU A 352 24.01 -8.46 11.36
N ARG A 353 22.82 -7.96 11.00
CA ARG A 353 22.66 -6.59 10.49
C ARG A 353 23.05 -5.51 11.49
N GLN A 354 22.87 -5.73 12.80
CA GLN A 354 23.43 -4.82 13.81
C GLN A 354 24.96 -4.72 13.70
N GLN A 355 25.65 -5.85 13.50
CA GLN A 355 27.10 -5.85 13.32
C GLN A 355 27.53 -5.19 12.00
N GLU A 356 26.78 -5.42 10.92
CA GLU A 356 27.01 -4.75 9.63
C GLU A 356 26.88 -3.23 9.76
N ALA A 357 25.84 -2.75 10.45
CA ALA A 357 25.67 -1.32 10.70
C ALA A 357 26.79 -0.72 11.54
N LEU A 358 27.23 -1.40 12.60
CA LEU A 358 28.38 -0.94 13.38
C LEU A 358 29.65 -0.84 12.53
N ALA A 359 29.89 -1.80 11.63
CA ALA A 359 31.03 -1.78 10.72
C ALA A 359 30.93 -0.67 9.65
N ALA A 360 29.73 -0.48 9.07
CA ALA A 360 29.46 0.57 8.10
C ALA A 360 29.64 1.96 8.71
N LEU A 361 28.97 2.22 9.84
CA LEU A 361 29.04 3.49 10.57
C LEU A 361 30.45 3.77 11.12
N GLY A 362 31.16 2.73 11.56
CA GLY A 362 32.59 2.84 11.92
C GLY A 362 33.47 3.31 10.75
N THR A 363 33.15 2.88 9.52
CA THR A 363 33.84 3.35 8.31
C THR A 363 33.56 4.83 8.02
N LEU A 364 32.42 5.35 8.45
CA LEU A 364 32.04 6.76 8.36
C LEU A 364 32.51 7.61 9.55
N GLY A 365 33.20 7.00 10.53
CA GLY A 365 33.77 7.70 11.68
C GLY A 365 32.85 7.80 12.91
N VAL A 366 31.74 7.06 12.94
CA VAL A 366 30.84 6.96 14.09
C VAL A 366 31.32 5.86 15.03
N LYS A 367 31.39 6.16 16.33
CA LYS A 367 31.79 5.16 17.35
C LYS A 367 30.62 4.23 17.65
N ALA A 368 30.89 3.01 18.08
CA ALA A 368 29.84 2.05 18.45
C ALA A 368 28.88 2.59 19.52
N ASP A 369 29.38 3.33 20.52
CA ASP A 369 28.57 3.93 21.59
C ASP A 369 27.68 5.10 21.11
N ASP A 370 27.90 5.57 19.89
CA ASP A 370 27.08 6.58 19.23
C ASP A 370 26.04 5.96 18.28
N VAL A 371 25.97 4.64 18.20
CA VAL A 371 24.95 3.89 17.45
C VAL A 371 23.93 3.31 18.43
N ILE A 372 22.66 3.69 18.27
CA ILE A 372 21.55 3.30 19.13
C ILE A 372 20.59 2.41 18.34
N PHE A 373 20.53 1.12 18.64
CA PHE A 373 19.51 0.24 18.07
C PHE A 373 18.26 0.25 18.95
N LEU A 374 17.06 0.44 18.41
CA LEU A 374 15.83 0.26 19.20
C LEU A 374 15.30 -1.17 19.14
N GLY A 375 15.60 -1.91 18.07
CA GLY A 375 15.28 -3.33 17.96
C GLY A 375 13.79 -3.65 17.80
N TYR A 376 12.99 -2.68 17.33
CA TYR A 376 11.60 -2.90 16.95
C TYR A 376 11.50 -3.80 15.70
N PRO A 377 10.34 -4.45 15.47
CA PRO A 377 10.24 -5.45 14.43
C PRO A 377 10.15 -4.82 13.04
N ASP A 378 10.96 -5.30 12.11
CA ASP A 378 10.88 -4.92 10.69
C ASP A 378 9.54 -5.37 10.08
N GLY A 379 8.92 -4.45 9.34
CA GLY A 379 7.54 -4.50 8.86
C GLY A 379 6.49 -4.12 9.92
N GLY A 380 6.91 -3.77 11.14
CA GLY A 380 6.02 -3.57 12.28
C GLY A 380 5.80 -2.12 12.70
N LEU A 381 6.62 -1.15 12.29
CA LEU A 381 6.50 0.23 12.80
C LEU A 381 5.19 0.89 12.38
N ALA A 382 4.79 0.74 11.12
CA ALA A 382 3.52 1.26 10.61
C ALA A 382 2.29 0.63 11.30
N PRO A 383 2.18 -0.71 11.42
CA PRO A 383 1.14 -1.33 12.25
C PRO A 383 1.11 -0.78 13.67
N ILE A 384 2.27 -0.68 14.33
CA ILE A 384 2.38 -0.18 15.71
C ILE A 384 1.84 1.26 15.79
N TRP A 385 2.30 2.15 14.92
CA TRP A 385 1.85 3.54 14.83
C TRP A 385 0.35 3.66 14.60
N LEU A 386 -0.25 2.83 13.74
CA LEU A 386 -1.67 2.95 13.42
C LEU A 386 -2.59 2.32 14.47
N GLY A 387 -2.15 1.23 15.12
CA GLY A 387 -3.05 0.33 15.85
C GLY A 387 -2.69 0.02 17.29
N TYR A 388 -1.41 -0.01 17.67
CA TYR A 388 -0.97 -0.63 18.93
C TYR A 388 -0.60 0.42 19.99
N TRP A 389 -1.61 1.22 20.38
CA TRP A 389 -1.46 2.28 21.38
C TRP A 389 -1.85 1.86 22.82
N GLY A 390 -2.42 0.66 23.01
CA GLY A 390 -2.70 0.10 24.34
C GLY A 390 -1.47 -0.63 24.89
N GLN A 391 -1.19 -0.44 26.18
CA GLN A 391 -0.06 -1.12 26.85
C GLN A 391 -0.31 -2.62 27.09
N ASP A 392 -1.57 -3.04 27.11
CA ASP A 392 -2.03 -4.40 27.38
C ASP A 392 -1.94 -5.33 26.16
N ARG A 393 -1.75 -4.77 24.95
CA ARG A 393 -1.79 -5.54 23.68
C ARG A 393 -0.63 -5.12 22.77
N PRO A 394 0.60 -5.58 23.03
CA PRO A 394 1.73 -5.32 22.15
C PRO A 394 1.56 -5.99 20.77
N TYR A 395 2.15 -5.39 19.75
CA TYR A 395 2.24 -5.98 18.41
C TYR A 395 3.11 -7.23 18.46
N THR A 396 2.70 -8.30 17.80
CA THR A 396 3.53 -9.51 17.64
C THR A 396 4.09 -9.55 16.23
N SER A 397 5.42 -9.60 16.09
CA SER A 397 6.09 -9.71 14.80
C SER A 397 5.63 -10.96 14.06
N VAL A 398 5.27 -10.79 12.78
CA VAL A 398 4.92 -11.91 11.90
C VAL A 398 6.12 -12.81 11.59
N TYR A 399 7.34 -12.30 11.72
CA TYR A 399 8.59 -12.99 11.40
C TYR A 399 9.23 -13.59 12.65
N THR A 400 9.62 -12.77 13.62
CA THR A 400 10.34 -13.21 14.81
C THR A 400 9.43 -13.80 15.89
N ARG A 401 8.10 -13.63 15.76
CA ARG A 401 7.09 -14.04 16.75
C ARG A 401 7.25 -13.41 18.13
N GLN A 402 8.06 -12.36 18.25
CA GLN A 402 8.26 -11.61 19.48
C GLN A 402 7.22 -10.49 19.60
N ALA A 403 6.88 -10.15 20.84
CA ALA A 403 6.01 -9.02 21.18
C ALA A 403 6.73 -7.91 21.99
N ALA A 404 8.04 -8.08 22.18
CA ALA A 404 8.92 -7.15 22.87
C ALA A 404 10.33 -7.25 22.27
N VAL A 405 11.16 -6.23 22.48
CA VAL A 405 12.52 -6.10 21.91
C VAL A 405 13.41 -7.27 22.38
N PRO A 406 13.83 -8.19 21.50
CA PRO A 406 14.57 -9.41 21.87
C PRO A 406 16.10 -9.24 21.81
N TYR A 407 16.60 -8.04 21.52
CA TYR A 407 17.99 -7.79 21.17
C TYR A 407 18.77 -7.21 22.34
N LYS A 408 19.89 -7.84 22.71
CA LYS A 408 20.75 -7.39 23.81
C LYS A 408 21.43 -6.04 23.56
N LEU A 409 21.73 -5.73 22.29
CA LEU A 409 22.34 -4.46 21.89
C LEU A 409 21.30 -3.34 21.70
N ALA A 410 20.02 -3.63 21.91
CA ALA A 410 19.00 -2.58 21.83
C ALA A 410 19.09 -1.64 23.04
N PHE A 411 18.64 -0.41 22.86
CA PHE A 411 18.58 0.63 23.88
C PHE A 411 17.73 0.21 25.09
N ALA A 412 16.59 -0.45 24.84
CA ALA A 412 15.67 -0.95 25.86
C ALA A 412 15.28 -2.41 25.59
N PRO A 413 16.15 -3.40 25.90
CA PRO A 413 15.81 -4.82 25.74
C PRO A 413 14.59 -5.19 26.60
N GLY A 414 13.65 -5.95 26.04
CA GLY A 414 12.40 -6.31 26.70
C GLY A 414 11.29 -5.25 26.61
N GLU A 415 11.54 -4.08 26.00
CA GLU A 415 10.49 -3.08 25.78
C GLU A 415 9.36 -3.64 24.90
N PRO A 416 8.08 -3.50 25.29
CA PRO A 416 6.96 -4.04 24.53
C PRO A 416 6.75 -3.29 23.21
N TYR A 417 6.38 -4.00 22.15
CA TYR A 417 6.13 -3.41 20.82
C TYR A 417 4.81 -2.64 20.79
N THR A 418 4.80 -1.46 21.41
CA THR A 418 3.66 -0.54 21.50
C THR A 418 4.09 0.86 21.08
N ALA A 419 3.16 1.65 20.54
CA ALA A 419 3.46 3.01 20.11
C ALA A 419 3.89 3.93 21.27
N PRO A 420 3.27 3.89 22.47
CA PRO A 420 3.72 4.69 23.61
C PRO A 420 5.14 4.37 24.06
N ALA A 421 5.54 3.09 24.07
CA ALA A 421 6.88 2.70 24.50
C ALA A 421 7.94 3.25 23.53
N LEU A 422 7.77 3.01 22.22
CA LEU A 422 8.68 3.54 21.19
C LEU A 422 8.76 5.07 21.23
N LEU A 423 7.60 5.73 21.34
CA LEU A 423 7.53 7.18 21.41
C LEU A 423 8.27 7.73 22.63
N ASN A 424 8.10 7.10 23.81
CA ASN A 424 8.78 7.51 25.03
C ASN A 424 10.29 7.28 24.94
N THR A 425 10.74 6.17 24.35
CA THR A 425 12.15 5.91 24.09
C THR A 425 12.77 6.97 23.17
N LEU A 426 12.09 7.35 22.09
CA LEU A 426 12.54 8.46 21.24
C LEU A 426 12.57 9.80 21.99
N VAL A 427 11.55 10.10 22.79
CA VAL A 427 11.52 11.31 23.63
C VAL A 427 12.71 11.33 24.59
N ALA A 428 13.05 10.20 25.22
CA ALA A 428 14.20 10.10 26.12
C ALA A 428 15.52 10.39 25.39
N ILE A 429 15.71 9.80 24.20
CA ILE A 429 16.91 10.04 23.37
C ILE A 429 17.01 11.53 22.97
N LEU A 430 15.90 12.15 22.55
CA LEU A 430 15.90 13.56 22.16
C LEU A 430 16.18 14.49 23.34
N LYS A 431 15.66 14.19 24.54
CA LYS A 431 15.91 14.97 25.75
C LYS A 431 17.35 14.86 26.24
N ASP A 432 17.94 13.67 26.16
CA ASP A 432 19.32 13.40 26.57
C ASP A 432 20.31 14.05 25.59
N TYR A 433 20.18 13.74 24.30
CA TYR A 433 21.16 14.14 23.30
C TYR A 433 21.01 15.60 22.83
N ARG A 434 19.79 16.15 22.89
CA ARG A 434 19.44 17.51 22.48
C ARG A 434 20.04 17.91 21.13
N PRO A 435 19.71 17.19 20.04
CA PRO A 435 20.24 17.49 18.72
C PRO A 435 19.80 18.87 18.25
N ILE A 436 20.66 19.52 17.46
CA ILE A 436 20.30 20.74 16.73
C ILE A 436 19.73 20.41 15.35
N ASP A 437 20.21 19.33 14.74
CA ASP A 437 19.74 18.86 13.45
C ASP A 437 19.31 17.40 13.57
N ILE A 438 18.15 17.08 13.00
CA ILE A 438 17.62 15.73 12.91
C ILE A 438 17.44 15.37 11.45
N TYR A 439 18.01 14.26 11.02
CA TYR A 439 17.85 13.69 9.68
C TYR A 439 17.07 12.39 9.78
N VAL A 440 15.93 12.29 9.11
CA VAL A 440 15.03 11.13 9.21
C VAL A 440 14.38 10.79 7.87
N THR A 441 13.90 9.55 7.68
CA THR A 441 13.11 9.22 6.49
C THR A 441 11.80 10.00 6.41
N ASP A 442 11.45 10.43 5.20
CA ASP A 442 10.25 11.24 4.99
C ASP A 442 8.94 10.46 5.25
N THR A 443 7.98 11.12 5.88
CA THR A 443 6.60 10.63 6.09
C THR A 443 5.83 10.28 4.82
N ASN A 444 6.35 10.65 3.65
CA ASN A 444 5.79 10.31 2.35
C ASN A 444 6.52 9.14 1.67
N ASP A 445 7.59 8.62 2.26
CA ASP A 445 8.28 7.42 1.76
C ASP A 445 7.29 6.25 1.64
N SER A 446 7.37 5.49 0.55
CA SER A 446 6.40 4.43 0.24
C SER A 446 6.57 3.19 1.12
N HIS A 447 7.73 3.02 1.77
CA HIS A 447 7.96 1.90 2.67
C HIS A 447 7.26 2.11 4.02
N PRO A 448 6.48 1.13 4.53
CA PRO A 448 5.74 1.24 5.78
C PRO A 448 6.56 1.73 6.98
N ASP A 449 7.73 1.13 7.20
CA ASP A 449 8.58 1.52 8.34
C ASP A 449 9.24 2.89 8.16
N HIS A 450 9.48 3.34 6.92
CA HIS A 450 10.16 4.61 6.66
C HIS A 450 9.26 5.78 7.01
N TRP A 451 8.04 5.81 6.47
CA TRP A 451 7.12 6.88 6.83
C TRP A 451 6.70 6.84 8.30
N ALA A 452 6.63 5.64 8.90
CA ALA A 452 6.32 5.48 10.31
C ALA A 452 7.45 6.02 11.21
N THR A 453 8.72 5.79 10.83
CA THR A 453 9.89 6.36 11.50
C THR A 453 9.85 7.89 11.52
N GLY A 454 9.52 8.50 10.38
CA GLY A 454 9.28 9.95 10.29
C GLY A 454 8.12 10.41 11.18
N ALA A 455 7.01 9.68 11.21
CA ALA A 455 5.85 10.01 12.04
C ALA A 455 6.13 9.93 13.56
N PHE A 456 6.82 8.87 14.01
CA PHE A 456 7.26 8.74 15.40
C PHE A 456 8.25 9.84 15.78
N THR A 457 9.18 10.18 14.91
CA THR A 457 10.16 11.27 15.14
C THR A 457 9.46 12.62 15.29
N LEU A 458 8.55 12.96 14.38
CA LEU A 458 7.74 14.17 14.48
C LEU A 458 6.94 14.23 15.79
N ALA A 459 6.31 13.12 16.18
CA ALA A 459 5.56 13.06 17.44
C ALA A 459 6.46 13.22 18.66
N ALA A 460 7.66 12.63 18.65
CA ALA A 460 8.64 12.77 19.73
C ALA A 460 9.12 14.22 19.85
N ILE A 461 9.44 14.88 18.73
CA ILE A 461 9.78 16.31 18.70
C ILE A 461 8.62 17.15 19.27
N GLY A 462 7.38 16.87 18.87
CA GLY A 462 6.19 17.54 19.39
C GLY A 462 6.05 17.41 20.91
N LYS A 463 6.24 16.21 21.46
CA LYS A 463 6.21 16.00 22.93
C LYS A 463 7.34 16.75 23.64
N VAL A 464 8.58 16.66 23.16
CA VAL A 464 9.71 17.38 23.78
C VAL A 464 9.51 18.89 23.72
N ARG A 465 9.01 19.43 22.60
CA ARG A 465 8.70 20.86 22.44
C ARG A 465 7.54 21.33 23.32
N GLY A 466 6.58 20.45 23.58
CA GLY A 466 5.47 20.73 24.50
C GLY A 466 5.96 20.95 25.93
N GLU A 467 6.93 20.15 26.37
CA GLU A 467 7.57 20.27 27.68
C GLU A 467 8.65 21.37 27.73
N ASP A 468 9.41 21.55 26.66
CA ASP A 468 10.51 22.50 26.55
C ASP A 468 10.48 23.23 25.19
N PRO A 469 9.87 24.43 25.13
CA PRO A 469 9.75 25.23 23.91
C PRO A 469 11.09 25.70 23.32
N SER A 470 12.20 25.60 24.07
CA SER A 470 13.55 25.91 23.56
C SER A 470 14.10 24.82 22.65
N PHE A 471 13.53 23.60 22.70
CA PHE A 471 13.93 22.49 21.84
C PHE A 471 13.50 22.70 20.38
N ARG A 472 14.32 23.39 19.59
CA ARG A 472 13.99 23.70 18.19
C ARG A 472 15.01 23.10 17.22
N PRO A 473 15.05 21.76 17.08
CA PRO A 473 15.92 21.16 16.08
C PRO A 473 15.42 21.51 14.68
N TYR A 474 16.35 21.70 13.74
CA TYR A 474 16.06 21.68 12.31
C TYR A 474 15.79 20.24 11.89
N LEU A 475 14.65 20.02 11.23
CA LEU A 475 14.25 18.70 10.76
C LEU A 475 14.47 18.59 9.25
N TYR A 476 15.41 17.73 8.88
CA TYR A 476 15.69 17.35 7.51
C TYR A 476 15.16 15.94 7.24
N THR A 477 14.57 15.73 6.07
CA THR A 477 14.12 14.43 5.63
C THR A 477 14.83 13.95 4.38
N PHE A 478 15.02 12.64 4.26
CA PHE A 478 15.48 12.00 3.04
C PHE A 478 14.51 10.89 2.64
N VAL A 479 14.57 10.49 1.36
CA VAL A 479 13.67 9.48 0.79
C VAL A 479 14.51 8.34 0.23
N ILE A 480 14.09 7.11 0.49
CA ILE A 480 14.77 5.90 0.00
C ILE A 480 13.84 5.15 -0.95
N HIS A 481 12.59 4.90 -0.55
CA HIS A 481 11.63 4.18 -1.37
C HIS A 481 10.55 5.10 -1.90
N THR A 482 10.56 5.34 -3.22
CA THR A 482 9.40 5.92 -3.88
C THR A 482 9.32 5.61 -5.38
N GLY A 483 8.15 5.10 -5.82
CA GLY A 483 7.86 4.87 -7.23
C GLY A 483 8.99 4.15 -7.96
N THR A 484 9.33 4.60 -9.17
CA THR A 484 10.48 4.08 -9.95
C THR A 484 11.78 4.87 -9.74
N TRP A 485 11.78 5.91 -8.89
CA TRP A 485 12.82 6.96 -8.82
C TRP A 485 14.24 6.41 -8.64
N GLN A 486 14.43 5.36 -7.83
CA GLN A 486 15.72 4.68 -7.65
C GLN A 486 15.64 3.17 -7.96
N MET A 487 14.63 2.72 -8.68
CA MET A 487 14.52 1.30 -9.08
C MET A 487 15.26 0.99 -10.38
N LEU A 488 15.52 2.00 -11.21
CA LEU A 488 16.19 1.83 -12.50
C LEU A 488 17.72 1.96 -12.35
N PRO A 489 18.51 1.10 -13.01
CA PRO A 489 19.97 1.23 -13.00
C PRO A 489 20.41 2.53 -13.67
N VAL A 490 21.25 3.31 -12.99
CA VAL A 490 21.83 4.50 -13.60
C VAL A 490 23.24 4.22 -14.11
N ILE A 491 23.46 4.45 -15.41
CA ILE A 491 24.78 4.40 -16.06
C ILE A 491 25.60 5.61 -15.61
N GLU A 492 26.89 5.40 -15.29
CA GLU A 492 27.83 6.42 -14.81
C GLU A 492 27.40 7.10 -13.50
N ARG A 493 27.07 6.31 -12.48
CA ARG A 493 26.52 6.79 -11.20
C ARG A 493 27.36 7.90 -10.55
N GLN A 494 28.68 7.80 -10.66
CA GLN A 494 29.65 8.73 -10.05
C GLN A 494 29.63 10.12 -10.70
N ALA A 495 29.20 10.22 -11.96
CA ALA A 495 29.10 11.47 -12.69
C ALA A 495 27.71 12.11 -12.61
N LYS A 496 26.73 11.42 -12.02
CA LYS A 496 25.33 11.85 -12.04
C LYS A 496 24.81 12.13 -10.63
N PRO A 497 24.46 13.39 -10.31
CA PRO A 497 23.92 13.72 -9.01
C PRO A 497 22.58 13.01 -8.75
N LEU A 498 22.34 12.67 -7.49
CA LEU A 498 21.03 12.32 -6.97
C LEU A 498 20.14 13.55 -7.03
N LEU A 499 18.96 13.43 -7.62
CA LEU A 499 17.97 14.50 -7.72
C LEU A 499 16.75 14.12 -6.90
N PRO A 500 16.06 15.04 -6.20
CA PRO A 500 14.81 14.74 -5.51
C PRO A 500 13.81 14.05 -6.43
N PRO A 501 12.93 13.18 -5.91
CA PRO A 501 11.92 12.54 -6.74
C PRO A 501 11.00 13.61 -7.34
N GLY A 502 10.79 13.58 -8.67
CA GLY A 502 10.17 14.69 -9.40
C GLY A 502 8.78 15.10 -8.91
N TYR A 503 8.01 14.18 -8.36
CA TYR A 503 6.69 14.48 -7.78
C TYR A 503 6.78 15.25 -6.44
N PHE A 504 7.89 15.18 -5.70
CA PHE A 504 8.07 15.99 -4.48
C PHE A 504 8.37 17.45 -4.78
N LEU A 505 8.94 17.77 -5.95
CA LEU A 505 9.27 19.15 -6.32
C LEU A 505 8.00 20.02 -6.44
N GLY A 506 6.83 19.42 -6.73
CA GLY A 506 5.54 20.10 -6.77
C GLY A 506 4.87 20.33 -5.42
N ARG A 507 5.44 19.83 -4.30
CA ARG A 507 4.82 19.89 -2.96
C ARG A 507 5.18 21.14 -2.14
N GLY A 508 6.03 22.01 -2.68
CA GLY A 508 6.43 23.26 -2.01
C GLY A 508 7.32 23.06 -0.77
N THR A 509 7.80 21.84 -0.49
CA THR A 509 8.81 21.60 0.55
C THR A 509 10.19 21.92 -0.02
N PRO A 510 10.99 22.79 0.62
CA PRO A 510 12.34 23.11 0.17
C PRO A 510 13.24 21.87 0.14
N TRP A 511 14.05 21.75 -0.91
CA TRP A 511 15.07 20.70 -1.06
C TRP A 511 16.46 21.31 -1.06
N TYR A 512 17.41 20.57 -0.54
CA TYR A 512 18.82 20.91 -0.47
C TYR A 512 19.65 19.75 -0.99
N GLN A 513 20.83 20.06 -1.52
CA GLN A 513 21.82 19.07 -1.92
C GLN A 513 23.07 19.19 -1.06
N LEU A 514 23.64 18.05 -0.67
CA LEU A 514 24.96 17.99 -0.05
C LEU A 514 25.96 17.39 -1.06
N PRO A 515 26.78 18.20 -1.75
CA PRO A 515 27.82 17.69 -2.63
C PRO A 515 28.86 16.90 -1.84
N LEU A 516 29.22 15.70 -2.30
CA LEU A 516 30.20 14.85 -1.63
C LEU A 516 31.56 14.96 -2.30
N SER A 517 32.62 15.12 -1.50
CA SER A 517 33.98 14.99 -2.01
C SER A 517 34.23 13.57 -2.55
N PRO A 518 35.15 13.37 -3.52
CA PRO A 518 35.51 12.03 -3.99
C PRO A 518 35.95 11.08 -2.86
N ALA A 519 36.62 11.60 -1.82
CA ALA A 519 37.03 10.85 -0.65
C ALA A 519 35.83 10.45 0.23
N THR A 520 34.89 11.38 0.47
CA THR A 520 33.63 11.11 1.17
C THR A 520 32.82 10.05 0.44
N LEU A 521 32.65 10.18 -0.88
CA LEU A 521 31.93 9.20 -1.70
C LEU A 521 32.60 7.82 -1.65
N ALA A 522 33.93 7.75 -1.68
CA ALA A 522 34.65 6.48 -1.54
C ALA A 522 34.42 5.82 -0.17
N ARG A 523 34.41 6.61 0.93
CA ARG A 523 34.06 6.10 2.27
C ARG A 523 32.62 5.62 2.34
N LYS A 524 31.67 6.38 1.80
CA LYS A 524 30.25 5.98 1.71
C LYS A 524 30.09 4.64 0.99
N LYS A 525 30.76 4.45 -0.14
CA LYS A 525 30.76 3.17 -0.88
C LYS A 525 31.30 2.01 -0.05
N LYS A 526 32.41 2.24 0.66
CA LYS A 526 33.00 1.23 1.54
C LYS A 526 32.06 0.87 2.69
N ALA A 527 31.34 1.85 3.24
CA ALA A 527 30.31 1.64 4.26
C ALA A 527 29.12 0.83 3.70
N LEU A 528 28.62 1.17 2.51
CA LEU A 528 27.54 0.40 1.85
C LEU A 528 27.94 -1.07 1.64
N ALA A 529 29.18 -1.31 1.19
CA ALA A 529 29.70 -2.66 0.99
C ALA A 529 29.85 -3.47 2.30
N ALA A 530 29.78 -2.84 3.47
CA ALA A 530 29.78 -3.55 4.76
C ALA A 530 28.44 -4.27 5.04
N TYR A 531 27.35 -3.84 4.40
CA TYR A 531 26.05 -4.50 4.43
C TYR A 531 26.00 -5.72 3.52
N ARG A 532 26.82 -6.73 3.80
CA ARG A 532 26.97 -7.94 2.97
C ARG A 532 25.66 -8.67 2.78
N THR A 533 24.82 -8.73 3.82
CA THR A 533 23.50 -9.35 3.72
C THR A 533 22.60 -8.66 2.68
N GLN A 534 22.73 -7.34 2.51
CA GLN A 534 21.96 -6.55 1.56
C GLN A 534 22.60 -6.56 0.16
N GLU A 535 23.91 -6.45 0.06
CA GLU A 535 24.68 -6.62 -1.18
C GLU A 535 24.40 -7.98 -1.85
N LEU A 536 24.17 -9.03 -1.05
CA LEU A 536 23.83 -10.35 -1.57
C LEU A 536 22.52 -10.34 -2.37
N VAL A 537 21.55 -9.53 -2.00
CA VAL A 537 20.16 -9.61 -2.49
C VAL A 537 19.71 -8.43 -3.34
N MET A 538 20.27 -7.24 -3.09
CA MET A 538 19.87 -5.99 -3.73
C MET A 538 21.05 -5.07 -4.13
N PRO A 539 22.14 -5.59 -4.74
CA PRO A 539 23.34 -4.78 -5.02
C PRO A 539 23.05 -3.61 -5.96
N THR A 540 22.19 -3.80 -6.96
CA THR A 540 21.80 -2.73 -7.90
C THR A 540 21.05 -1.60 -7.20
N PHE A 541 20.26 -1.90 -6.17
CA PHE A 541 19.50 -0.92 -5.42
C PHE A 541 20.43 -0.08 -4.54
N LEU A 542 21.29 -0.72 -3.73
CA LEU A 542 22.27 -0.02 -2.90
C LEU A 542 23.15 0.90 -3.75
N ALA A 543 23.62 0.38 -4.88
CA ALA A 543 24.51 1.13 -5.74
C ALA A 543 23.86 2.38 -6.37
N ASN A 544 22.53 2.49 -6.42
CA ASN A 544 21.86 3.71 -6.90
C ASN A 544 22.03 4.91 -5.95
N PHE A 545 22.47 4.69 -4.71
CA PHE A 545 22.80 5.72 -3.73
C PHE A 545 24.30 6.08 -3.72
N GLU A 546 25.12 5.45 -4.56
CA GLU A 546 26.51 5.82 -4.80
C GLU A 546 26.63 7.02 -5.74
N ARG A 547 26.26 8.20 -5.23
CA ARG A 547 26.08 9.44 -5.99
C ARG A 547 27.04 10.53 -5.52
N PRO A 548 27.40 11.50 -6.37
CA PRO A 548 28.29 12.60 -6.01
C PRO A 548 27.63 13.64 -5.07
N ASN A 549 26.37 13.43 -4.67
CA ASN A 549 25.67 14.24 -3.69
C ASN A 549 24.61 13.42 -2.95
N GLU A 550 24.16 13.94 -1.82
CA GLU A 550 22.93 13.54 -1.13
C GLU A 550 21.88 14.65 -1.28
N VAL A 551 20.60 14.30 -1.05
CA VAL A 551 19.49 15.26 -1.14
C VAL A 551 18.61 15.15 0.09
N PHE A 552 18.26 16.30 0.65
CA PHE A 552 17.45 16.42 1.86
C PHE A 552 16.34 17.43 1.63
N SER A 553 15.18 17.22 2.24
CA SER A 553 14.11 18.22 2.30
C SER A 553 14.05 18.81 3.71
N HIS A 554 13.69 20.08 3.85
CA HIS A 554 13.49 20.70 5.16
C HIS A 554 11.99 20.81 5.45
N LEU A 555 11.53 20.17 6.53
CA LEU A 555 10.13 20.29 6.94
C LEU A 555 9.96 21.55 7.80
N PRO A 556 9.22 22.57 7.32
CA PRO A 556 9.04 23.80 8.07
C PRO A 556 8.15 23.57 9.28
N ASP A 557 8.38 24.36 10.34
CA ASP A 557 7.45 24.45 11.46
C ASP A 557 6.09 24.96 10.97
N GLN A 558 5.02 24.26 11.34
CA GLN A 558 3.65 24.63 11.03
C GLN A 558 2.87 24.92 12.31
N GLN A 559 1.89 25.82 12.19
CA GLN A 559 1.00 26.19 13.28
C GLN A 559 -0.45 26.06 12.81
N LEU A 560 -1.30 25.53 13.70
CA LEU A 560 -2.74 25.55 13.51
C LEU A 560 -3.22 26.99 13.51
N VAL A 561 -3.78 27.43 12.38
CA VAL A 561 -4.28 28.79 12.20
C VAL A 561 -5.56 28.98 13.03
N GLN A 562 -5.64 30.12 13.71
CA GLN A 562 -6.83 30.57 14.44
C GLN A 562 -7.62 31.55 13.54
N ASP A 563 -8.92 31.31 13.38
CA ASP A 563 -9.83 32.19 12.65
C ASP A 563 -10.71 32.99 13.61
N ASP A 564 -10.28 34.22 13.87
CA ASP A 564 -11.00 35.20 14.70
C ASP A 564 -12.13 35.90 13.93
N SER A 565 -12.26 35.68 12.61
CA SER A 565 -13.28 36.35 11.78
C SER A 565 -14.69 35.79 11.97
N SER A 566 -14.82 34.65 12.67
CA SER A 566 -16.09 34.13 13.17
C SER A 566 -16.57 34.94 14.39
N ALA A 567 -16.94 36.21 14.16
CA ALA A 567 -17.66 37.03 15.12
C ALA A 567 -19.06 36.42 15.37
N GLY A 568 -19.13 35.43 16.28
CA GLY A 568 -20.36 34.86 16.81
C GLY A 568 -20.76 33.48 16.24
N GLY A 569 -20.41 32.41 16.97
CA GLY A 569 -20.98 31.07 16.82
C GLY A 569 -20.12 30.09 16.01
N ASP A 570 -20.35 28.79 16.25
CA ASP A 570 -19.73 27.63 15.58
C ASP A 570 -20.07 27.54 14.06
N GLY A 571 -19.94 28.65 13.34
CA GLY A 571 -20.21 28.80 11.91
C GLY A 571 -19.05 28.29 11.06
N GLU A 572 -19.36 27.82 9.84
CA GLU A 572 -18.36 27.38 8.87
C GLU A 572 -17.37 28.50 8.50
N PRO A 573 -16.08 28.20 8.27
CA PRO A 573 -15.11 29.19 7.82
C PRO A 573 -15.53 29.79 6.49
N ALA A 574 -15.61 31.12 6.42
CA ALA A 574 -15.96 31.83 5.19
C ALA A 574 -14.84 31.73 4.13
N TYR A 575 -13.60 31.55 4.57
CA TYR A 575 -12.41 31.51 3.73
C TYR A 575 -11.33 30.59 4.32
N TRP A 576 -10.50 29.99 3.46
CA TRP A 576 -9.38 29.13 3.83
C TRP A 576 -8.07 29.80 3.44
N PRO A 577 -7.31 30.38 4.39
CA PRO A 577 -6.04 31.04 4.07
C PRO A 577 -4.96 30.01 3.70
N ASP A 578 -4.00 30.42 2.86
CA ASP A 578 -2.85 29.59 2.50
C ASP A 578 -2.04 29.14 3.73
N SER A 579 -2.03 29.94 4.80
CA SER A 579 -1.38 29.60 6.08
C SER A 579 -2.02 28.41 6.80
N ALA A 580 -3.30 28.09 6.52
CA ALA A 580 -3.98 26.92 7.08
C ALA A 580 -3.63 25.61 6.34
N ARG A 581 -2.88 25.70 5.23
CA ARG A 581 -2.49 24.53 4.44
C ARG A 581 -1.44 23.70 5.18
N VAL A 582 -1.79 22.46 5.47
CA VAL A 582 -0.93 21.49 6.16
C VAL A 582 0.02 20.82 5.17
N ALA A 583 -0.51 20.40 4.02
CA ALA A 583 0.27 19.73 3.01
C ALA A 583 -0.34 19.90 1.62
N LEU A 584 0.54 19.90 0.62
CA LEU A 584 0.20 19.76 -0.79
C LEU A 584 0.42 18.32 -1.22
N ASP A 585 -0.44 17.88 -2.13
CA ASP A 585 -0.29 16.63 -2.86
C ASP A 585 -0.44 16.92 -4.37
N PRO A 586 0.63 16.78 -5.18
CA PRO A 586 0.57 17.10 -6.59
C PRO A 586 -0.18 16.01 -7.35
N ALA A 587 -0.87 16.39 -8.41
CA ALA A 587 -1.64 15.45 -9.21
C ALA A 587 -0.80 14.28 -9.76
N GLY A 588 -1.39 13.08 -9.77
CA GLY A 588 -1.02 12.00 -10.70
C GLY A 588 0.15 11.08 -10.33
N ASP A 589 0.52 10.90 -9.06
CA ASP A 589 1.59 9.96 -8.66
C ASP A 589 1.16 8.48 -8.54
N GLN A 590 -0.13 8.14 -8.74
CA GLN A 590 -0.60 6.74 -8.80
C GLN A 590 -1.50 6.42 -10.02
N LEU A 591 -1.33 5.21 -10.58
CA LEU A 591 -2.05 4.75 -11.78
C LEU A 591 -3.57 4.60 -11.60
N THR A 592 -4.03 4.35 -10.37
CA THR A 592 -5.44 4.35 -9.96
C THR A 592 -6.12 5.72 -10.10
N ARG A 593 -5.30 6.79 -10.19
CA ARG A 593 -5.57 8.21 -10.51
C ARG A 593 -6.65 8.43 -11.57
N LYS A 594 -6.43 7.83 -12.75
CA LYS A 594 -7.21 8.12 -13.96
C LYS A 594 -8.65 7.59 -13.94
N LEU A 595 -8.99 6.78 -12.94
CA LEU A 595 -10.30 6.12 -12.86
C LEU A 595 -11.24 6.83 -11.87
N GLU A 596 -10.73 7.44 -10.81
CA GLU A 596 -11.53 8.04 -9.73
C GLU A 596 -10.92 9.37 -9.27
N ASN A 597 -11.06 10.44 -10.08
CA ASN A 597 -10.48 11.76 -9.80
C ASN A 597 -10.92 12.35 -8.44
N GLY A 598 -12.09 11.94 -7.91
CA GLY A 598 -12.55 12.34 -6.58
C GLY A 598 -11.70 11.80 -5.43
N GLY A 599 -10.93 10.73 -5.65
CA GLY A 599 -10.02 10.16 -4.66
C GLY A 599 -8.58 10.65 -4.74
N ASP A 600 -8.22 11.47 -5.72
CA ASP A 600 -6.90 12.10 -5.86
C ASP A 600 -6.86 13.36 -4.99
N LEU A 601 -6.07 13.34 -3.92
CA LEU A 601 -5.97 14.45 -3.00
C LEU A 601 -5.08 15.54 -3.62
N LYS A 602 -5.42 16.80 -3.35
CA LYS A 602 -4.68 17.97 -3.84
C LYS A 602 -3.99 18.71 -2.71
N ALA A 603 -4.70 18.87 -1.60
CA ALA A 603 -4.19 19.58 -0.44
C ALA A 603 -5.03 19.23 0.79
N ALA A 604 -4.46 19.41 1.96
CA ALA A 604 -5.20 19.41 3.21
C ALA A 604 -4.99 20.72 3.97
N TYR A 605 -6.05 21.20 4.60
CA TYR A 605 -6.06 22.40 5.40
C TYR A 605 -6.68 22.11 6.77
N LEU A 606 -6.05 22.66 7.81
CA LEU A 606 -6.54 22.62 9.18
C LEU A 606 -6.66 24.05 9.70
N LEU A 607 -7.82 24.34 10.29
CA LEU A 607 -8.15 25.64 10.84
C LEU A 607 -8.87 25.45 12.18
N GLN A 608 -8.64 26.33 13.13
CA GLN A 608 -9.39 26.40 14.38
C GLN A 608 -10.26 27.66 14.36
N ALA A 609 -11.58 27.51 14.50
CA ALA A 609 -12.50 28.64 14.67
C ALA A 609 -13.32 28.41 15.95
N GLY A 610 -13.16 29.31 16.92
CA GLY A 610 -13.68 29.12 18.28
C GLY A 610 -13.25 27.76 18.87
N LYS A 611 -14.21 26.93 19.27
CA LYS A 611 -13.96 25.59 19.83
C LYS A 611 -13.93 24.48 18.78
N THR A 612 -14.11 24.80 17.50
CA THR A 612 -14.24 23.81 16.44
C THR A 612 -12.99 23.77 15.57
N THR A 613 -12.44 22.57 15.39
CA THR A 613 -11.37 22.32 14.43
C THR A 613 -12.00 21.92 13.10
N TYR A 614 -11.66 22.64 12.04
CA TYR A 614 -12.10 22.34 10.68
C TYR A 614 -10.97 21.67 9.90
N VAL A 615 -11.32 20.60 9.20
CA VAL A 615 -10.45 19.90 8.26
C VAL A 615 -11.04 20.05 6.87
N ARG A 616 -10.23 20.43 5.89
CA ARG A 616 -10.61 20.45 4.48
C ARG A 616 -9.63 19.63 3.68
N LEU A 617 -10.16 18.69 2.89
CA LEU A 617 -9.42 17.88 1.93
C LEU A 617 -9.83 18.31 0.54
N ASP A 618 -8.94 19.01 -0.17
CA ASP A 618 -9.16 19.35 -1.58
C ASP A 618 -8.88 18.12 -2.46
N THR A 619 -9.72 17.93 -3.48
CA THR A 619 -9.63 16.81 -4.44
C THR A 619 -9.56 17.34 -5.87
N TRP A 620 -8.89 16.60 -6.76
CA TRP A 620 -8.81 16.99 -8.19
C TRP A 620 -10.12 16.81 -8.95
N GLY A 621 -10.98 15.90 -8.50
CA GLY A 621 -12.33 15.70 -9.01
C GLY A 621 -13.40 15.79 -7.93
N ARG A 622 -14.66 15.56 -8.31
CA ARG A 622 -15.78 15.57 -7.39
C ARG A 622 -15.74 14.39 -6.41
N PRO A 623 -15.79 14.65 -5.10
CA PRO A 623 -15.95 13.58 -4.11
C PRO A 623 -17.21 12.76 -4.39
N GLY A 624 -17.07 11.43 -4.39
CA GLY A 624 -18.17 10.54 -4.73
C GLY A 624 -17.90 9.08 -4.39
N PHE A 625 -18.97 8.29 -4.34
CA PHE A 625 -18.87 6.84 -4.19
C PHE A 625 -18.12 6.21 -5.37
N PRO A 626 -17.21 5.24 -5.15
CA PRO A 626 -16.99 4.48 -3.91
C PRO A 626 -15.77 4.94 -3.08
N VAL A 627 -15.38 6.21 -3.18
CA VAL A 627 -14.20 6.73 -2.47
C VAL A 627 -14.54 7.03 -1.02
N THR A 628 -13.75 6.45 -0.11
CA THR A 628 -13.81 6.77 1.32
C THR A 628 -12.62 7.60 1.74
N TYR A 629 -12.87 8.66 2.52
CA TYR A 629 -11.88 9.61 3.02
C TYR A 629 -11.63 9.35 4.50
N THR A 630 -10.36 9.24 4.88
CA THR A 630 -9.94 9.02 6.26
C THR A 630 -9.11 10.20 6.73
N ALA A 631 -9.46 10.77 7.88
CA ALA A 631 -8.65 11.78 8.56
C ALA A 631 -8.14 11.20 9.89
N SER A 632 -6.83 11.34 10.12
CA SER A 632 -6.14 10.87 11.32
C SER A 632 -5.52 12.05 12.05
N ILE A 633 -5.97 12.32 13.27
CA ILE A 633 -5.49 13.41 14.13
C ILE A 633 -5.06 12.86 15.47
N TYR A 634 -3.77 12.99 15.83
CA TYR A 634 -3.25 12.56 17.13
C TYR A 634 -2.84 13.81 17.92
N LEU A 635 -3.50 14.07 19.05
CA LEU A 635 -3.17 15.19 19.93
C LEU A 635 -2.06 14.77 20.89
N LEU A 636 -1.02 15.59 20.95
CA LEU A 636 0.17 15.37 21.76
C LEU A 636 0.10 16.30 23.00
N PRO A 637 -0.14 15.74 24.19
CA PRO A 637 -0.23 16.53 25.40
C PRO A 637 1.12 17.12 25.77
N GLY A 638 1.12 18.33 26.34
CA GLY A 638 2.33 18.96 26.87
C GLY A 638 2.83 18.34 28.16
N GLU A 639 1.95 17.67 28.90
CA GLU A 639 2.31 16.98 30.13
C GLU A 639 3.15 15.71 29.82
N PRO A 640 4.25 15.47 30.55
CA PRO A 640 5.13 14.32 30.30
C PRO A 640 4.39 12.98 30.29
N GLU A 641 3.49 12.79 31.26
CA GLU A 641 2.69 11.57 31.44
C GLU A 641 1.40 11.53 30.60
N GLY A 642 1.11 12.60 29.86
CA GLY A 642 -0.09 12.71 29.05
C GLY A 642 -0.14 11.65 27.96
N GLN A 643 -1.28 10.96 27.84
CA GLN A 643 -1.53 10.00 26.77
C GLN A 643 -1.96 10.71 25.48
N VAL A 644 -1.45 10.23 24.35
CA VAL A 644 -1.83 10.72 23.03
C VAL A 644 -3.29 10.40 22.75
N ARG A 645 -4.10 11.44 22.48
CA ARG A 645 -5.52 11.27 22.14
C ARG A 645 -5.68 11.14 20.63
N ARG A 646 -6.25 10.02 20.18
CA ARG A 646 -6.34 9.67 18.76
C ARG A 646 -7.77 9.78 18.22
N PHE A 647 -7.91 10.54 17.14
CA PHE A 647 -9.14 10.69 16.37
C PHE A 647 -8.90 10.14 14.97
N LEU A 648 -9.51 8.99 14.67
CA LEU A 648 -9.47 8.37 13.35
C LEU A 648 -10.92 8.27 12.90
N LEU A 649 -11.27 9.11 11.93
CA LEU A 649 -12.60 9.13 11.35
C LEU A 649 -12.55 8.86 9.86
N GLN A 650 -13.62 8.25 9.38
CA GLN A 650 -13.80 7.83 8.00
C GLN A 650 -15.17 8.34 7.52
N VAL A 651 -15.18 8.97 6.35
CA VAL A 651 -16.38 9.54 5.73
C VAL A 651 -16.53 9.04 4.30
N ASP A 652 -17.74 8.66 3.93
CA ASP A 652 -18.11 8.20 2.58
C ASP A 652 -19.19 9.14 2.03
N PRO A 653 -19.02 9.74 0.83
CA PRO A 653 -20.04 10.57 0.20
C PRO A 653 -21.39 9.88 -0.01
N GLY A 654 -21.40 8.54 -0.08
CA GLY A 654 -22.61 7.71 -0.17
C GLY A 654 -23.29 7.45 1.17
N GLU A 655 -22.62 7.71 2.30
CA GLU A 655 -23.16 7.51 3.64
C GLU A 655 -23.40 8.86 4.35
N ARG A 656 -24.50 8.98 5.09
CA ARG A 656 -24.83 10.20 5.83
C ARG A 656 -24.15 10.31 7.20
N GLN A 657 -23.34 9.32 7.59
CA GLN A 657 -22.76 9.23 8.94
C GLN A 657 -21.23 9.12 8.88
N VAL A 658 -20.58 9.66 9.91
CA VAL A 658 -19.14 9.51 10.14
C VAL A 658 -18.87 8.18 10.84
N ARG A 659 -17.97 7.38 10.28
CA ARG A 659 -17.49 6.16 10.91
C ARG A 659 -16.24 6.45 11.72
N TRP A 660 -16.26 6.13 13.01
CA TRP A 660 -15.10 6.27 13.89
C TRP A 660 -14.31 4.95 13.95
N LEU A 661 -13.03 5.01 13.61
CA LEU A 661 -12.10 3.89 13.75
C LEU A 661 -11.40 3.91 15.11
N ALA A 662 -11.12 5.12 15.63
CA ALA A 662 -10.66 5.35 17.00
C ALA A 662 -11.08 6.75 17.44
N ARG A 663 -11.48 6.87 18.70
CA ARG A 663 -11.98 8.11 19.30
C ARG A 663 -11.79 8.04 20.83
N PRO A 664 -11.35 9.11 21.51
CA PRO A 664 -11.27 9.12 22.96
C PRO A 664 -12.65 8.92 23.62
N THR A 665 -12.65 8.29 24.80
CA THR A 665 -13.84 8.16 25.64
C THR A 665 -14.35 9.56 26.02
N GLY A 666 -15.66 9.79 25.88
CA GLY A 666 -16.29 11.07 26.22
C GLY A 666 -16.39 12.10 25.08
N TYR A 667 -15.75 11.90 23.92
CA TYR A 667 -15.95 12.79 22.77
C TYR A 667 -17.31 12.56 22.11
N ASN A 668 -18.12 13.62 21.98
CA ASN A 668 -19.45 13.56 21.38
C ASN A 668 -19.37 13.41 19.84
N PRO A 669 -19.76 12.26 19.27
CA PRO A 669 -19.65 12.04 17.83
C PRO A 669 -20.74 12.77 17.04
N GLY A 670 -21.88 13.08 17.67
CA GLY A 670 -23.05 13.68 17.00
C GLY A 670 -22.88 15.15 16.64
N ALA A 671 -21.82 15.80 17.16
CA ALA A 671 -21.50 17.19 16.85
C ALA A 671 -20.69 17.34 15.55
N VAL A 672 -20.18 16.24 14.98
CA VAL A 672 -19.37 16.30 13.76
C VAL A 672 -20.25 16.49 12.53
N ARG A 673 -19.87 17.45 11.68
CA ARG A 673 -20.55 17.74 10.42
C ARG A 673 -19.59 17.53 9.27
N VAL A 674 -20.11 16.97 8.16
CA VAL A 674 -19.36 16.72 6.94
C VAL A 674 -20.08 17.38 5.77
N ILE A 675 -19.32 18.09 4.95
CA ILE A 675 -19.82 18.81 3.78
C ILE A 675 -19.02 18.36 2.58
N TYR A 676 -19.72 17.92 1.54
CA TYR A 676 -19.14 17.55 0.27
C TYR A 676 -19.38 18.67 -0.73
N ARG A 677 -18.30 19.31 -1.20
CA ARG A 677 -18.34 20.31 -2.27
C ARG A 677 -17.85 19.70 -3.58
N GLU A 678 -17.85 20.51 -4.64
CA GLU A 678 -17.43 20.05 -5.97
C GLU A 678 -15.97 19.57 -6.02
N HIS A 679 -15.08 20.12 -5.19
CA HIS A 679 -13.65 19.78 -5.17
C HIS A 679 -13.08 19.66 -3.76
N SER A 680 -13.93 19.43 -2.75
CA SER A 680 -13.46 19.28 -1.37
C SER A 680 -14.40 18.47 -0.49
N VAL A 681 -13.80 17.84 0.53
CA VAL A 681 -14.49 17.27 1.69
C VAL A 681 -14.12 18.12 2.91
N GLU A 682 -15.11 18.73 3.54
CA GLU A 682 -14.94 19.59 4.72
C GLU A 682 -15.56 18.92 5.95
N ILE A 683 -14.83 18.90 7.06
CA ILE A 683 -15.21 18.22 8.29
C ILE A 683 -15.06 19.19 9.47
N ALA A 684 -16.15 19.42 10.18
CA ALA A 684 -16.16 20.20 11.42
C ALA A 684 -16.08 19.27 12.63
N LEU A 685 -15.09 19.49 13.51
CA LEU A 685 -14.78 18.66 14.68
C LEU A 685 -14.84 19.52 15.97
N PRO A 686 -16.04 19.73 16.56
CA PRO A 686 -16.20 20.56 17.75
C PRO A 686 -15.53 19.97 18.99
N GLY A 687 -14.77 20.80 19.71
CA GLY A 687 -14.10 20.43 20.96
C GLY A 687 -12.96 19.42 20.78
N LEU A 688 -12.41 19.28 19.57
CA LEU A 688 -11.32 18.35 19.30
C LEU A 688 -10.06 18.75 20.06
N VAL A 689 -9.60 19.99 19.88
CA VAL A 689 -8.45 20.54 20.60
C VAL A 689 -8.91 21.04 21.97
N SER A 690 -8.28 20.54 23.04
CA SER A 690 -8.57 20.96 24.43
C SER A 690 -7.42 21.82 24.99
N PRO A 691 -7.64 22.59 26.07
CA PRO A 691 -6.55 23.25 26.79
C PRO A 691 -5.45 22.25 27.22
N GLY A 692 -4.17 22.63 27.12
CA GLY A 692 -3.02 21.79 27.47
C GLY A 692 -2.47 20.91 26.34
N GLU A 693 -3.10 20.91 25.17
CA GLU A 693 -2.53 20.31 23.96
C GLU A 693 -1.63 21.33 23.25
N HIS A 694 -0.35 20.99 23.04
CA HIS A 694 0.62 21.90 22.44
C HIS A 694 0.86 21.59 20.96
N TYR A 695 0.71 20.32 20.59
CA TYR A 695 0.98 19.85 19.25
C TYR A 695 -0.05 18.83 18.81
N LEU A 696 -0.29 18.76 17.50
CA LEU A 696 -1.07 17.70 16.89
C LEU A 696 -0.34 17.13 15.68
N MET A 697 -0.52 15.83 15.46
CA MET A 697 -0.14 15.15 14.24
C MET A 697 -1.38 15.01 13.35
N PHE A 698 -1.24 15.29 12.06
CA PHE A 698 -2.30 15.14 11.07
C PHE A 698 -1.86 14.34 9.86
N ALA A 699 -2.72 13.47 9.37
CA ALA A 699 -2.63 12.82 8.06
C ALA A 699 -4.03 12.57 7.49
N ALA A 700 -4.12 12.41 6.17
CA ALA A 700 -5.35 12.02 5.50
C ALA A 700 -5.08 10.97 4.42
N ALA A 701 -6.06 10.15 4.09
CA ALA A 701 -5.96 9.16 3.03
C ALA A 701 -7.30 8.91 2.36
N THR A 702 -7.26 8.51 1.09
CA THR A 702 -8.42 8.06 0.33
C THR A 702 -8.27 6.59 0.00
N SER A 703 -9.40 5.88 -0.10
CA SER A 703 -9.40 4.45 -0.40
C SER A 703 -10.70 4.01 -1.06
N ILE A 704 -10.67 2.85 -1.71
CA ILE A 704 -11.88 2.11 -2.12
C ILE A 704 -11.83 0.77 -1.39
N GLY A 705 -12.66 0.60 -0.38
CA GLY A 705 -12.59 -0.55 0.52
C GLY A 705 -11.25 -0.61 1.26
N LYS A 706 -10.39 -1.58 0.91
CA LYS A 706 -9.03 -1.73 1.47
C LYS A 706 -7.92 -1.27 0.53
N ILE A 707 -8.27 -0.77 -0.65
CA ILE A 707 -7.31 -0.35 -1.67
C ILE A 707 -7.01 1.14 -1.42
N PRO A 708 -5.78 1.50 -1.00
CA PRO A 708 -5.41 2.90 -0.88
C PRO A 708 -5.39 3.54 -2.28
N LEU A 709 -5.94 4.75 -2.38
CA LEU A 709 -5.90 5.56 -3.60
C LEU A 709 -4.85 6.67 -3.48
N ASP A 710 -4.87 7.38 -2.37
CA ASP A 710 -3.99 8.51 -2.15
C ASP A 710 -3.79 8.83 -0.67
N ARG A 711 -2.78 9.66 -0.35
CA ARG A 711 -2.53 10.10 1.04
C ARG A 711 -1.83 11.45 1.14
N ILE A 712 -2.28 12.21 2.13
CA ILE A 712 -1.55 13.33 2.72
C ILE A 712 -0.58 12.77 3.77
N PRO A 713 0.73 13.05 3.66
CA PRO A 713 1.72 12.56 4.60
C PRO A 713 1.54 13.16 6.00
N TRP A 714 2.08 12.49 7.01
CA TRP A 714 2.03 12.97 8.40
C TRP A 714 2.71 14.33 8.56
N ARG A 715 2.05 15.25 9.25
CA ARG A 715 2.57 16.58 9.60
C ARG A 715 2.37 16.88 11.07
N LEU A 716 3.33 17.58 11.66
CA LEU A 716 3.28 18.10 13.02
C LEU A 716 2.88 19.57 12.97
N LEU A 717 1.83 19.93 13.71
CA LEU A 717 1.37 21.31 13.84
C LEU A 717 1.41 21.72 15.31
N ARG A 718 1.90 22.92 15.58
CA ARG A 718 1.74 23.56 16.89
C ARG A 718 0.30 24.06 17.03
N VAL A 719 -0.34 23.74 18.14
CA VAL A 719 -1.65 24.28 18.51
C VAL A 719 -1.45 25.68 19.12
N GLY A 720 -2.11 26.70 18.58
CA GLY A 720 -2.08 28.05 19.14
C GLY A 720 -2.98 28.18 20.37
N GLY A 721 -2.43 28.53 21.53
CA GLY A 721 -3.19 28.75 22.76
C GLY A 721 -2.36 28.53 24.03
N GLY A 722 -1.80 29.60 24.58
CA GLY A 722 -1.04 29.62 25.83
C GLY A 722 0.14 30.58 25.69
N GLY A 723 0.07 31.72 26.38
CA GLY A 723 1.25 32.56 26.62
C GLY A 723 2.35 31.70 27.22
N LEU A 724 3.59 31.99 26.82
CA LEU A 724 4.77 31.54 27.54
C LEU A 724 4.69 31.96 29.02
#